data_AF-A0A6A5FFC4-F1
#
_entry.id   AF-A0A6A5FFC4-F1
#
_cell.length_a   1.000
_cell.length_b   1.000
_cell.length_c   1.000
_cell.angle_alpha   90.00
_cell.angle_beta   90.00
_cell.angle_gamma   90.00
#
_symmetry.space_group_name_H-M   'P 1'
#
loop_
_entity.id
_entity.type
_entity.pdbx_description
1 polymer ?
#
loop_
_entity_poly.entity_id
_entity_poly.type
_entity_poly.pdbx_seq_one_letter_code
_entity_poly.pdbx_strand_id
1 'polypeptide(L)'
;MDCTALELDAVKFAKTAVTYDQSGKYNEAVFYYKEAAQALIYAGMAGSKLEGIQDKVNEYLDRVQALHNAVQAQKSDPLKSRQHVDLERAHFLVTQAFEEDEKGNDDEAIELYTQAVELCISTSNETSDQALQTKLKQLARQALDRAEGLKESQSKSTPTQDKTGPAGAKPSSGASSGGPVRQFFPLGPDFSLNDRQQAQPVRAVQSSEPQGQRYTSEEIEVLRSTSTINGIAYVPFMSVDLRERFAFPVPFSDKTGKLALSPKQKAIFSRWVRPDEICNNPTMIMSVSSFSIKQTVVSDCSFVASLAISAAYERRYNKKLITSVIFPQNRRGEPEYNPCGKYMVKLHINGVPRKVIIDDYLPVDHNGELLCSYSSNRNELWVSLIEKAYMKVMGGYDFPGSNSNIDLHALTGWIPERIAMHSDNQSFSKDDTFRMLYQRFHRGDVLVTTATGVMTEEEGEKWGLVPTHAYAVLDIRDHKGMRFLQLKNPWSHLRWKGRYSERDEKNWTPELLKYLNFDPKTAKKFDNGVFWIAWEDLCQYYDVIYLSWNPALFKDSSCIHSSWDGKQGPVKDVYSLANNPQYKLEVQCPTGGAAVWVLLTRHITDKDDFAQNREFITLVVYKTDGKKVYYPADPPPYIDGIRINSPHYLTKMRLTSAGTHTFTLVVSQYEKQNTINYTLRVYSGCKFSFSKIPNPFTQTKRINGQWKGPSAGGCGNYKDSYKHNPIYQINLERPGPLLVELRGSRQYSVGFEMVTVSMVGDPGPAAFQKKNSGDYRCGFCYMDVDYVPAGLYNVIPTTFLPKQEGPFFLDFASTSPLKVSQLQ
;
A
#
# COMPACT_ATOMS: atom_id res chain seq x y z
N MET A 1 6.83 -7.56 -23.65
CA MET A 1 6.33 -8.93 -23.40
C MET A 1 7.38 -9.88 -23.94
N ASP A 2 7.81 -10.87 -23.15
CA ASP A 2 8.61 -11.97 -23.69
C ASP A 2 7.66 -12.92 -24.41
N CYS A 3 7.78 -12.97 -25.73
CA CYS A 3 6.94 -13.80 -26.55
C CYS A 3 7.06 -15.29 -26.20
N THR A 4 8.28 -15.74 -25.94
CA THR A 4 8.59 -17.16 -25.69
C THR A 4 7.95 -17.65 -24.39
N ALA A 5 7.88 -16.80 -23.36
CA ALA A 5 7.18 -17.11 -22.12
C ALA A 5 5.66 -17.30 -22.33
N LEU A 6 5.03 -16.44 -23.14
CA LEU A 6 3.60 -16.53 -23.43
C LEU A 6 3.26 -17.75 -24.30
N GLU A 7 4.16 -18.12 -25.23
CA GLU A 7 4.04 -19.36 -26.00
C GLU A 7 4.13 -20.60 -25.09
N LEU A 8 5.05 -20.59 -24.13
CA LEU A 8 5.17 -21.67 -23.14
C LEU A 8 3.93 -21.78 -22.25
N ASP A 9 3.39 -20.66 -21.79
CA ASP A 9 2.14 -20.61 -21.03
C ASP A 9 0.98 -21.15 -21.86
N ALA A 10 0.85 -20.75 -23.12
CA ALA A 10 -0.15 -21.27 -24.04
C ALA A 10 -0.08 -22.79 -24.19
N VAL A 11 1.12 -23.34 -24.39
CA VAL A 11 1.33 -24.79 -24.50
C VAL A 11 1.01 -25.49 -23.19
N LYS A 12 1.43 -24.91 -22.05
CA LYS A 12 1.14 -25.45 -20.71
C LYS A 12 -0.36 -25.49 -20.46
N PHE A 13 -1.07 -24.38 -20.68
CA PHE A 13 -2.52 -24.31 -20.52
C PHE A 13 -3.24 -25.26 -21.47
N ALA A 14 -2.83 -25.34 -22.74
CA ALA A 14 -3.45 -26.26 -23.70
C ALA A 14 -3.29 -27.73 -23.29
N LYS A 15 -2.10 -28.14 -22.84
CA LYS A 15 -1.86 -29.50 -22.31
C LYS A 15 -2.72 -29.79 -21.09
N THR A 16 -2.79 -28.84 -20.16
CA THR A 16 -3.63 -28.96 -18.97
C THR A 16 -5.12 -29.03 -19.35
N ALA A 17 -5.57 -28.22 -20.31
CA ALA A 17 -6.94 -28.23 -20.82
C ALA A 17 -7.32 -29.59 -21.42
N VAL A 18 -6.46 -30.15 -22.28
CA VAL A 18 -6.65 -31.48 -22.88
C VAL A 18 -6.73 -32.56 -21.81
N THR A 19 -5.87 -32.48 -20.79
CA THR A 19 -5.89 -33.45 -19.67
C THR A 19 -7.22 -33.39 -18.92
N TYR A 20 -7.73 -32.19 -18.63
CA TYR A 20 -9.01 -32.02 -17.97
C TYR A 20 -10.19 -32.46 -18.85
N ASP A 21 -10.16 -32.13 -20.14
CA ASP A 21 -11.15 -32.53 -21.13
C ASP A 21 -11.27 -34.05 -21.21
N GLN A 22 -10.13 -34.75 -21.34
CA GLN A 22 -10.07 -36.22 -21.35
C GLN A 22 -10.51 -36.85 -20.02
N SER A 23 -10.31 -36.16 -18.90
CA SER A 23 -10.74 -36.63 -17.58
C SER A 23 -12.23 -36.35 -17.25
N GLY A 24 -12.98 -35.74 -18.18
CA GLY A 24 -14.39 -35.39 -17.99
C GLY A 24 -14.63 -34.16 -17.10
N LYS A 25 -13.58 -33.42 -16.75
CA LYS A 25 -13.60 -32.18 -15.95
C LYS A 25 -13.77 -30.96 -16.86
N TYR A 26 -14.97 -30.83 -17.41
CA TYR A 26 -15.23 -29.88 -18.51
C TYR A 26 -15.15 -28.40 -18.08
N ASN A 27 -15.46 -28.06 -16.83
CA ASN A 27 -15.36 -26.68 -16.31
C ASN A 27 -13.91 -26.20 -16.27
N GLU A 28 -13.02 -27.03 -15.74
CA GLU A 28 -11.59 -26.78 -15.68
C GLU A 28 -10.98 -26.77 -17.09
N ALA A 29 -11.38 -27.70 -17.95
CA ALA A 29 -10.96 -27.73 -19.34
C ALA A 29 -11.34 -26.43 -20.08
N VAL A 30 -12.58 -25.95 -19.92
CA VAL A 30 -13.05 -24.68 -20.49
C VAL A 30 -12.19 -23.51 -20.04
N PHE A 31 -11.85 -23.45 -18.75
CA PHE A 31 -10.98 -22.40 -18.21
C PHE A 31 -9.60 -22.42 -18.87
N TYR A 32 -8.94 -23.59 -18.89
CA TYR A 32 -7.59 -23.69 -19.45
C TYR A 32 -7.55 -23.54 -20.97
N TYR A 33 -8.59 -23.95 -21.71
CA TYR A 33 -8.68 -23.65 -23.14
C TYR A 33 -8.84 -22.14 -23.39
N LYS A 34 -9.64 -21.43 -22.58
CA LYS A 34 -9.74 -19.96 -22.66
C LYS A 34 -8.40 -19.30 -22.36
N GLU A 35 -7.72 -19.70 -21.29
CA GLU A 35 -6.40 -19.15 -20.93
C GLU A 35 -5.32 -19.52 -21.96
N ALA A 36 -5.36 -20.71 -22.57
CA ALA A 36 -4.45 -21.12 -23.64
C ALA A 36 -4.65 -20.28 -24.91
N ALA A 37 -5.91 -20.11 -25.33
CA ALA A 37 -6.26 -19.24 -26.44
C ALA A 37 -5.80 -17.80 -26.16
N GLN A 38 -6.00 -17.34 -24.94
CA GLN A 38 -5.62 -15.99 -24.54
C GLN A 38 -4.11 -15.80 -24.44
N ALA A 39 -3.36 -16.78 -23.95
CA ALA A 39 -1.90 -16.77 -23.95
C ALA A 39 -1.33 -16.76 -25.38
N LEU A 40 -1.94 -17.50 -26.31
CA LEU A 40 -1.59 -17.46 -27.74
C LEU A 40 -1.88 -16.11 -28.38
N ILE A 41 -3.04 -15.50 -28.07
CA ILE A 41 -3.37 -14.12 -28.45
C ILE A 41 -2.26 -13.18 -27.96
N TYR A 42 -1.85 -13.29 -26.69
CA TYR A 42 -0.79 -12.45 -26.15
C TYR A 42 0.59 -12.73 -26.74
N ALA A 43 0.93 -13.98 -27.02
CA ALA A 43 2.16 -14.32 -27.73
C ALA A 43 2.20 -13.66 -29.12
N GLY A 44 1.09 -13.72 -29.86
CA GLY A 44 0.92 -12.97 -31.11
C GLY A 44 1.12 -11.46 -30.92
N MET A 45 0.51 -10.86 -29.90
CA MET A 45 0.66 -9.43 -29.55
C MET A 45 2.09 -9.03 -29.13
N ALA A 46 2.86 -9.99 -28.64
CA ALA A 46 4.24 -9.84 -28.22
C ALA A 46 5.26 -10.05 -29.35
N GLY A 47 4.79 -10.38 -30.57
CA GLY A 47 5.63 -10.57 -31.75
C GLY A 47 6.00 -12.02 -32.05
N SER A 48 5.17 -12.98 -31.62
CA SER A 48 5.37 -14.41 -31.94
C SER A 48 5.48 -14.66 -33.42
N LYS A 49 6.40 -15.55 -33.77
CA LYS A 49 6.58 -16.08 -35.13
C LYS A 49 5.90 -17.42 -35.33
N LEU A 50 5.15 -17.94 -34.36
CA LEU A 50 4.38 -19.17 -34.54
C LEU A 50 3.36 -18.97 -35.65
N GLU A 51 3.42 -19.84 -36.67
CA GLU A 51 2.42 -19.89 -37.74
C GLU A 51 1.14 -20.54 -37.22
N GLY A 52 -0.02 -20.09 -37.71
CA GLY A 52 -1.32 -20.69 -37.34
C GLY A 52 -1.81 -20.36 -35.92
N ILE A 53 -1.28 -19.33 -35.26
CA ILE A 53 -1.78 -18.88 -33.93
C ILE A 53 -3.30 -18.67 -33.95
N GLN A 54 -3.81 -18.00 -34.98
CA GLN A 54 -5.24 -17.72 -35.09
C GLN A 54 -6.09 -18.99 -35.26
N ASP A 55 -5.60 -19.96 -36.03
CA ASP A 55 -6.28 -21.24 -36.21
C ASP A 55 -6.34 -22.01 -34.89
N LYS A 56 -5.25 -22.00 -34.11
CA LYS A 56 -5.20 -22.62 -32.78
C LYS A 56 -6.09 -21.92 -31.75
N VAL A 57 -6.15 -20.59 -31.79
CA VAL A 57 -7.06 -19.80 -30.93
C VAL A 57 -8.51 -20.15 -31.24
N ASN A 58 -8.89 -20.19 -32.52
CA ASN A 58 -10.23 -20.57 -32.94
C ASN A 58 -10.56 -22.01 -32.54
N GLU A 59 -9.63 -22.95 -32.72
CA GLU A 59 -9.78 -24.35 -32.29
C GLU A 59 -10.08 -24.46 -30.78
N TYR A 60 -9.33 -23.74 -29.94
CA TYR A 60 -9.57 -23.74 -28.50
C TYR A 60 -10.90 -23.07 -28.12
N LEU A 61 -11.29 -21.98 -28.78
CA LEU A 61 -12.56 -21.30 -28.52
C LEU A 61 -13.77 -22.12 -28.99
N ASP A 62 -13.67 -22.79 -30.14
CA ASP A 62 -14.70 -23.70 -30.63
C ASP A 62 -14.85 -24.91 -29.68
N ARG A 63 -13.73 -25.45 -29.17
CA ARG A 63 -13.77 -26.49 -28.14
C ARG A 63 -14.42 -26.00 -26.85
N VAL A 64 -14.12 -24.77 -26.42
CA VAL A 64 -14.78 -24.13 -25.26
C VAL A 64 -16.29 -24.03 -25.45
N GLN A 65 -16.75 -23.71 -26.65
CA GLN A 65 -18.18 -23.64 -26.96
C GLN A 65 -18.83 -25.03 -26.93
N ALA A 66 -18.16 -26.05 -27.49
CA ALA A 66 -18.62 -27.44 -27.45
C ALA A 66 -18.70 -27.95 -26.00
N LEU A 67 -17.70 -27.64 -25.18
CA LEU A 67 -17.66 -28.01 -23.77
C LEU A 67 -18.69 -27.22 -22.94
N HIS A 68 -18.99 -25.96 -23.25
CA HIS A 68 -20.06 -25.22 -22.57
C HIS A 68 -21.41 -25.92 -22.68
N ASN A 69 -21.73 -26.44 -23.88
CA ASN A 69 -22.95 -27.19 -24.11
C ASN A 69 -22.97 -28.51 -23.32
N ALA A 70 -21.81 -29.15 -23.15
CA ALA A 70 -21.66 -30.36 -22.34
C ALA A 70 -21.74 -30.09 -20.82
N VAL A 71 -21.17 -28.97 -20.35
CA VAL A 71 -21.25 -28.49 -18.96
C VAL A 71 -22.68 -28.15 -18.58
N GLN A 72 -23.44 -27.47 -19.45
CA GLN A 72 -24.86 -27.17 -19.19
C GLN A 72 -25.73 -28.43 -19.07
N ALA A 73 -25.28 -29.55 -19.65
CA ALA A 73 -25.95 -30.86 -19.56
C ALA A 73 -25.49 -31.70 -18.34
N GLN A 74 -24.37 -31.34 -17.70
CA GLN A 74 -23.83 -32.05 -16.53
C GLN A 74 -24.49 -31.52 -15.26
N LYS A 75 -25.10 -32.40 -14.45
CA LYS A 75 -25.43 -32.06 -13.05
C LYS A 75 -24.12 -31.81 -12.32
N SER A 76 -24.06 -30.73 -11.54
CA SER A 76 -22.91 -30.43 -10.67
C SER A 76 -22.56 -31.66 -9.84
N ASP A 77 -21.27 -32.03 -9.78
CA ASP A 77 -20.82 -33.08 -8.85
C ASP A 77 -21.34 -32.78 -7.44
N PRO A 78 -21.84 -33.80 -6.72
CA PRO A 78 -22.30 -33.60 -5.35
C PRO A 78 -21.16 -33.04 -4.49
N LEU A 79 -21.50 -32.10 -3.61
CA LEU A 79 -20.53 -31.48 -2.71
C LEU A 79 -19.86 -32.54 -1.82
N LYS A 80 -18.56 -32.37 -1.53
CA LYS A 80 -17.81 -33.20 -0.59
C LYS A 80 -18.55 -33.26 0.75
N SER A 81 -18.64 -34.46 1.32
CA SER A 81 -19.17 -34.60 2.67
C SER A 81 -18.24 -33.92 3.67
N ARG A 82 -18.79 -33.52 4.83
CA ARG A 82 -18.00 -32.94 5.92
C ARG A 82 -16.76 -33.79 6.26
N GLN A 83 -16.90 -35.11 6.26
CA GLN A 83 -15.81 -36.03 6.59
C GLN A 83 -14.68 -36.03 5.53
N HIS A 84 -15.01 -35.77 4.26
CA HIS A 84 -14.00 -35.57 3.22
C HIS A 84 -13.24 -34.25 3.40
N VAL A 85 -13.94 -33.18 3.77
CA VAL A 85 -13.32 -31.88 4.10
C VAL A 85 -12.44 -31.99 5.34
N ASP A 86 -12.87 -32.74 6.35
CA ASP A 86 -12.06 -33.00 7.55
C ASP A 86 -10.80 -33.83 7.23
N LEU A 87 -10.85 -34.75 6.27
CA LEU A 87 -9.65 -35.44 5.76
C LEU A 87 -8.66 -34.45 5.10
N GLU A 88 -9.14 -33.50 4.29
CA GLU A 88 -8.28 -32.48 3.68
C GLU A 88 -7.64 -31.57 4.74
N ARG A 89 -8.39 -31.23 5.79
CA ARG A 89 -7.87 -30.47 6.92
C ARG A 89 -6.81 -31.24 7.70
N ALA A 90 -7.02 -32.54 7.92
CA ALA A 90 -6.03 -33.42 8.53
C ALA A 90 -4.75 -33.51 7.68
N HIS A 91 -4.89 -33.62 6.36
CA HIS A 91 -3.74 -33.59 5.45
C HIS A 91 -2.98 -32.26 5.54
N PHE A 92 -3.69 -31.13 5.59
CA PHE A 92 -3.07 -29.81 5.74
C PHE A 92 -2.30 -29.69 7.06
N LEU A 93 -2.87 -30.16 8.17
CA LEU A 93 -2.21 -30.23 9.48
C LEU A 93 -0.91 -31.05 9.42
N VAL A 94 -0.95 -32.24 8.80
CA VAL A 94 0.24 -33.10 8.65
C VAL A 94 1.33 -32.44 7.79
N THR A 95 0.95 -31.77 6.70
CA THR A 95 1.90 -31.04 5.84
C THR A 95 2.59 -29.92 6.62
N GLN A 96 1.82 -29.13 7.37
CA GLN A 96 2.36 -28.04 8.19
C GLN A 96 3.23 -28.57 9.34
N ALA A 97 2.82 -29.68 9.99
CA ALA A 97 3.63 -30.36 11.00
C ALA A 97 4.99 -30.78 10.44
N PHE A 98 5.01 -31.34 9.22
CA PHE A 98 6.25 -31.75 8.55
C PHE A 98 7.14 -30.56 8.19
N GLU A 99 6.56 -29.42 7.81
CA GLU A 99 7.35 -28.21 7.54
C GLU A 99 7.98 -27.63 8.81
N GLU A 100 7.30 -27.69 9.95
CA GLU A 100 7.87 -27.26 11.24
C GLU A 100 8.93 -28.25 11.75
N ASP A 101 8.71 -29.55 11.53
CA ASP A 101 9.69 -30.62 11.79
C ASP A 101 11.00 -30.40 11.00
N GLU A 102 10.91 -30.14 9.69
CA GLU A 102 12.10 -29.83 8.87
C GLU A 102 12.82 -28.53 9.29
N LYS A 103 12.09 -27.58 9.89
CA LYS A 103 12.68 -26.35 10.46
C LYS A 103 13.34 -26.58 11.82
N GLY A 104 13.17 -27.75 12.43
CA GLY A 104 13.64 -28.09 13.78
C GLY A 104 12.77 -27.49 14.90
N ASN A 105 11.53 -27.11 14.60
CA ASN A 105 10.56 -26.61 15.58
C ASN A 105 9.75 -27.78 16.14
N ASP A 106 10.43 -28.70 16.81
CA ASP A 106 9.88 -29.99 17.23
C ASP A 106 8.59 -29.88 18.06
N ASP A 107 8.49 -28.90 18.96
CA ASP A 107 7.32 -28.72 19.83
C ASP A 107 6.04 -28.42 19.04
N GLU A 108 6.11 -27.47 18.10
CA GLU A 108 4.98 -27.09 17.25
C GLU A 108 4.64 -28.24 16.27
N ALA A 109 5.65 -28.92 15.73
CA ALA A 109 5.46 -30.08 14.88
C ALA A 109 4.71 -31.21 15.61
N ILE A 110 5.10 -31.53 16.84
CA ILE A 110 4.44 -32.53 17.69
C ILE A 110 2.99 -32.14 17.96
N GLU A 111 2.72 -30.86 18.25
CA GLU A 111 1.35 -30.38 18.50
C GLU A 111 0.47 -30.55 17.26
N LEU A 112 0.96 -30.13 16.09
CA LEU A 112 0.23 -30.23 14.82
C LEU A 112 -0.02 -31.68 14.41
N TYR A 113 0.97 -32.57 14.56
CA TYR A 113 0.78 -34.00 14.33
C TYR A 113 -0.27 -34.58 15.28
N THR A 114 -0.24 -34.23 16.56
CA THR A 114 -1.21 -34.72 17.56
C THR A 114 -2.63 -34.28 17.20
N GLN A 115 -2.83 -33.02 16.81
CA GLN A 115 -4.12 -32.50 16.37
C GLN A 115 -4.63 -33.17 15.09
N ALA A 116 -3.74 -33.47 14.15
CA ALA A 116 -4.09 -34.23 12.95
C ALA A 116 -4.59 -35.65 13.30
N VAL A 117 -3.91 -36.32 14.23
CA VAL A 117 -4.31 -37.66 14.71
C VAL A 117 -5.70 -37.62 15.36
N GLU A 118 -5.93 -36.67 16.27
CA GLU A 118 -7.22 -36.49 16.94
C GLU A 118 -8.36 -36.24 15.94
N LEU A 119 -8.13 -35.39 14.94
CA LEU A 119 -9.09 -35.12 13.88
C LEU A 119 -9.36 -36.39 13.05
N CYS A 120 -8.31 -37.11 12.62
CA CYS A 120 -8.47 -38.34 11.86
C CYS A 120 -9.26 -39.42 12.61
N ILE A 121 -9.00 -39.60 13.92
CA ILE A 121 -9.69 -40.59 14.74
C ILE A 121 -11.16 -40.20 14.93
N SER A 122 -11.44 -38.94 15.26
CA SER A 122 -12.81 -38.47 15.45
C SER A 122 -13.63 -38.60 14.17
N THR A 123 -13.13 -38.11 13.03
CA THR A 123 -13.78 -38.25 11.72
C THR A 123 -13.93 -39.71 11.28
N SER A 124 -12.95 -40.57 11.58
CA SER A 124 -13.04 -42.00 11.24
C SER A 124 -14.13 -42.72 12.02
N ASN A 125 -14.47 -42.26 13.22
CA ASN A 125 -15.53 -42.84 14.04
C ASN A 125 -16.93 -42.35 13.60
N GLU A 126 -17.01 -41.16 13.00
CA GLU A 126 -18.26 -40.57 12.51
C GLU A 126 -18.67 -41.06 11.11
N THR A 127 -17.73 -41.48 10.27
CA THR A 127 -18.01 -41.92 8.90
C THR A 127 -18.31 -43.42 8.81
N SER A 128 -19.27 -43.81 7.97
CA SER A 128 -19.57 -45.21 7.62
C SER A 128 -18.84 -45.69 6.35
N ASP A 129 -18.13 -44.80 5.65
CA ASP A 129 -17.37 -45.12 4.43
C ASP A 129 -16.04 -45.81 4.79
N GLN A 130 -15.93 -47.10 4.46
CA GLN A 130 -14.74 -47.92 4.74
C GLN A 130 -13.47 -47.42 4.03
N ALA A 131 -13.59 -46.87 2.83
CA ALA A 131 -12.43 -46.35 2.09
C ALA A 131 -11.90 -45.08 2.76
N LEU A 132 -12.80 -44.19 3.18
CA LEU A 132 -12.46 -42.99 3.93
C LEU A 132 -11.87 -43.31 5.31
N GLN A 133 -12.46 -44.26 6.04
CA GLN A 133 -11.90 -44.74 7.32
C GLN A 133 -10.47 -45.27 7.16
N THR A 134 -10.20 -46.01 6.08
CA THR A 134 -8.87 -46.56 5.81
C THR A 134 -7.85 -45.45 5.59
N LYS A 135 -8.19 -44.42 4.79
CA LYS A 135 -7.32 -43.25 4.56
C LYS A 135 -7.05 -42.47 5.85
N LEU A 136 -8.09 -42.19 6.64
CA LEU A 136 -7.97 -41.48 7.91
C LEU A 136 -7.09 -42.24 8.91
N LYS A 137 -7.30 -43.55 9.06
CA LYS A 137 -6.48 -44.40 9.94
C LYS A 137 -5.02 -44.48 9.49
N GLN A 138 -4.78 -44.52 8.17
CA GLN A 138 -3.42 -44.51 7.63
C GLN A 138 -2.71 -43.19 7.93
N LEU A 139 -3.37 -42.06 7.69
CA LEU A 139 -2.81 -40.74 7.97
C LEU A 139 -2.54 -40.55 9.47
N ALA A 140 -3.47 -40.96 10.33
CA ALA A 140 -3.31 -40.93 11.79
C ALA A 140 -2.09 -41.73 12.26
N ARG A 141 -1.90 -42.95 11.74
CA ARG A 141 -0.74 -43.78 12.11
C ARG A 141 0.57 -43.12 11.75
N GLN A 142 0.69 -42.60 10.53
CA GLN A 142 1.90 -41.92 10.07
C GLN A 142 2.22 -40.66 10.88
N ALA A 143 1.21 -39.86 11.18
CA ALA A 143 1.36 -38.67 12.01
C ALA A 143 1.76 -39.03 13.45
N LEU A 144 1.15 -40.07 14.03
CA LEU A 144 1.47 -40.54 15.38
C LEU A 144 2.89 -41.09 15.47
N ASP A 145 3.29 -41.98 14.55
CA ASP A 145 4.64 -42.56 14.50
C ASP A 145 5.71 -41.45 14.43
N ARG A 146 5.45 -40.38 13.65
CA ARG A 146 6.38 -39.25 13.55
C ARG A 146 6.43 -38.41 14.81
N ALA A 147 5.27 -38.10 15.42
CA ALA A 147 5.20 -37.37 16.68
C ALA A 147 5.90 -38.10 17.83
N GLU A 148 5.76 -39.42 17.91
CA GLU A 148 6.46 -40.25 18.90
C GLU A 148 7.97 -40.23 18.65
N GLY A 149 8.41 -40.37 17.40
CA GLY A 149 9.82 -40.28 17.03
C GLY A 149 10.48 -38.94 17.40
N LEU A 150 9.74 -37.82 17.27
CA LEU A 150 10.21 -36.50 17.70
C LEU A 150 10.32 -36.41 19.23
N LYS A 151 9.30 -36.89 19.97
CA LYS A 151 9.33 -36.95 21.45
C LYS A 151 10.48 -37.80 21.99
N GLU A 152 10.74 -38.95 21.36
CA GLU A 152 11.88 -39.80 21.71
C GLU A 152 13.22 -39.11 21.45
N SER A 153 13.31 -38.32 20.38
CA SER A 153 14.52 -37.56 20.04
C SER A 153 14.78 -36.42 21.03
N GLN A 154 13.71 -35.74 21.48
CA GLN A 154 13.78 -34.72 22.54
C GLN A 154 14.18 -35.31 23.90
N SER A 155 13.65 -36.48 24.27
CA SER A 155 13.99 -37.13 25.54
C SER A 155 15.44 -37.63 25.61
N LYS A 156 16.06 -37.92 24.46
CA LYS A 156 17.48 -38.32 24.36
C LYS A 156 18.47 -37.15 24.34
N SER A 157 18.02 -35.92 24.07
CA SER A 157 18.87 -34.73 23.97
C SER A 157 18.97 -33.90 25.26
N THR A 158 18.29 -34.28 26.34
CA THR A 158 18.40 -33.63 27.65
C THR A 158 19.54 -34.26 28.47
N PRO A 159 20.65 -33.56 28.80
CA PRO A 159 21.71 -34.15 29.61
C PRO A 159 21.36 -34.10 31.10
N THR A 160 21.41 -35.26 31.75
CA THR A 160 21.43 -35.41 33.20
C THR A 160 22.73 -34.79 33.76
N GLN A 161 22.61 -33.68 34.49
CA GLN A 161 23.64 -33.22 35.42
C GLN A 161 23.63 -34.16 36.63
N ASP A 162 24.64 -35.03 36.72
CA ASP A 162 25.46 -35.23 37.93
C ASP A 162 26.37 -36.45 37.78
N LYS A 163 27.69 -36.23 37.70
CA LYS A 163 28.68 -36.72 38.67
C LYS A 163 30.11 -36.38 38.25
N THR A 164 30.83 -35.84 39.23
CA THR A 164 32.26 -35.51 39.22
C THR A 164 33.14 -36.75 39.37
N GLY A 165 34.29 -36.75 38.69
CA GLY A 165 35.52 -37.44 39.12
C GLY A 165 36.11 -38.50 38.17
N PRO A 166 37.45 -38.62 38.05
CA PRO A 166 38.09 -38.74 36.73
C PRO A 166 39.05 -39.95 36.55
N ALA A 167 39.53 -40.04 35.29
CA ALA A 167 40.81 -40.59 34.80
C ALA A 167 40.84 -42.03 34.22
N GLY A 168 41.44 -42.15 33.02
CA GLY A 168 42.12 -43.37 32.57
C GLY A 168 42.00 -43.77 31.09
N ALA A 169 42.99 -43.37 30.29
CA ALA A 169 43.61 -44.10 29.14
C ALA A 169 42.78 -44.58 27.90
N LYS A 170 43.30 -44.20 26.72
CA LYS A 170 43.13 -44.80 25.39
C LYS A 170 44.08 -46.02 25.21
N PRO A 171 44.09 -46.76 24.07
CA PRO A 171 43.09 -47.03 23.02
C PRO A 171 43.03 -48.52 22.57
N SER A 172 41.93 -48.99 21.92
CA SER A 172 41.99 -49.89 20.72
C SER A 172 40.64 -50.46 20.30
N SER A 173 40.38 -50.39 18.99
CA SER A 173 39.67 -51.32 18.10
C SER A 173 38.55 -52.24 18.64
N GLY A 174 37.36 -52.12 18.05
CA GLY A 174 36.34 -53.17 18.09
C GLY A 174 35.06 -52.72 17.41
N ALA A 175 34.77 -53.30 16.25
CA ALA A 175 33.56 -53.08 15.48
C ALA A 175 32.29 -53.46 16.25
N SER A 176 31.22 -52.68 16.08
CA SER A 176 29.86 -53.15 16.37
C SER A 176 28.87 -52.54 15.36
N SER A 177 28.64 -53.33 14.31
CA SER A 177 27.36 -53.57 13.64
C SER A 177 26.33 -52.43 13.63
N GLY A 178 26.23 -51.76 12.48
CA GLY A 178 25.03 -51.03 12.10
C GLY A 178 23.82 -51.96 12.04
N GLY A 179 22.83 -51.68 12.87
CA GLY A 179 21.45 -52.13 12.66
C GLY A 179 20.77 -51.22 11.63
N PRO A 180 19.84 -51.73 10.82
CA PRO A 180 19.36 -51.04 9.64
C PRO A 180 18.54 -49.80 10.02
N VAL A 181 18.98 -48.63 9.56
CA VAL A 181 18.12 -47.46 9.42
C VAL A 181 16.96 -47.87 8.51
N ARG A 182 15.74 -47.99 9.05
CA ARG A 182 14.55 -48.19 8.23
C ARG A 182 14.40 -46.96 7.32
N GLN A 183 14.73 -47.12 6.04
CA GLN A 183 14.30 -46.21 4.99
C GLN A 183 12.78 -46.27 4.91
N PHE A 184 12.12 -45.16 5.21
CA PHE A 184 10.67 -45.02 5.07
C PHE A 184 10.36 -44.26 3.78
N PHE A 185 9.51 -44.87 2.94
CA PHE A 185 9.06 -44.32 1.66
C PHE A 185 7.91 -43.30 1.84
N PRO A 186 7.84 -42.25 1.00
CA PRO A 186 6.81 -41.21 1.08
C PRO A 186 5.45 -41.63 0.52
N LEU A 187 4.43 -40.87 0.93
CA LEU A 187 3.01 -40.95 0.60
C LEU A 187 2.70 -40.73 -0.90
N GLY A 188 2.10 -41.73 -1.57
CA GLY A 188 1.19 -41.56 -2.72
C GLY A 188 1.76 -41.08 -4.07
N PRO A 189 0.99 -41.21 -5.18
CA PRO A 189 1.54 -41.25 -6.55
C PRO A 189 2.08 -39.93 -7.12
N ASP A 190 1.79 -38.78 -6.51
CA ASP A 190 2.26 -37.46 -6.99
C ASP A 190 3.50 -36.95 -6.22
N PHE A 191 4.08 -37.75 -5.33
CA PHE A 191 5.32 -37.43 -4.62
C PHE A 191 6.55 -37.91 -5.41
N SER A 192 7.25 -36.98 -6.07
CA SER A 192 8.55 -37.27 -6.72
C SER A 192 9.72 -36.75 -5.90
N LEU A 193 10.63 -37.66 -5.55
CA LEU A 193 11.86 -37.45 -4.77
C LEU A 193 13.05 -36.87 -5.59
N ASN A 194 12.83 -36.38 -6.82
CA ASN A 194 13.92 -36.02 -7.73
C ASN A 194 14.01 -34.54 -8.17
N ASP A 195 13.34 -33.60 -7.51
CA ASP A 195 13.62 -32.17 -7.69
C ASP A 195 14.70 -31.68 -6.70
N ARG A 196 15.88 -32.30 -6.78
CA ARG A 196 17.13 -31.65 -6.34
C ARG A 196 17.63 -30.77 -7.50
N GLN A 197 16.95 -29.66 -7.75
CA GLN A 197 17.52 -28.59 -8.56
C GLN A 197 17.81 -27.38 -7.69
N GLN A 198 19.04 -26.91 -7.86
CA GLN A 198 19.71 -25.83 -7.16
C GLN A 198 18.73 -24.73 -6.75
N ALA A 199 18.54 -24.56 -5.44
CA ALA A 199 18.06 -23.31 -4.89
C ALA A 199 19.04 -22.21 -5.32
N GLN A 200 18.78 -21.57 -6.46
CA GLN A 200 19.27 -20.23 -6.65
C GLN A 200 18.69 -19.42 -5.50
N PRO A 201 19.49 -18.61 -4.79
CA PRO A 201 18.96 -17.72 -3.79
C PRO A 201 18.02 -16.77 -4.52
N VAL A 202 16.72 -17.05 -4.44
CA VAL A 202 15.70 -16.04 -4.64
C VAL A 202 16.03 -15.02 -3.59
N ARG A 203 16.68 -13.92 -4.00
CA ARG A 203 16.70 -12.71 -3.22
C ARG A 203 15.24 -12.47 -2.90
N ALA A 204 14.84 -12.71 -1.65
CA ALA A 204 13.66 -12.11 -1.09
C ALA A 204 13.71 -10.66 -1.56
N VAL A 205 12.67 -10.22 -2.27
CA VAL A 205 12.48 -8.79 -2.46
C VAL A 205 12.44 -8.27 -1.04
N GLN A 206 13.57 -7.72 -0.60
CA GLN A 206 13.62 -6.89 0.57
C GLN A 206 12.56 -5.84 0.23
N SER A 207 11.38 -5.94 0.86
CA SER A 207 10.74 -4.74 1.35
C SER A 207 11.87 -4.05 2.07
N SER A 208 12.45 -3.04 1.42
CA SER A 208 13.51 -2.25 2.00
C SER A 208 12.89 -1.58 3.22
N GLU A 209 12.92 -2.27 4.35
CA GLU A 209 13.32 -1.62 5.57
C GLU A 209 14.59 -0.85 5.18
N PRO A 210 14.57 0.48 5.24
CA PRO A 210 15.78 1.25 5.06
C PRO A 210 16.77 0.76 6.11
N GLN A 211 17.74 -0.05 5.71
CA GLN A 211 18.96 -0.34 6.44
C GLN A 211 18.83 -0.32 7.97
N GLY A 212 18.11 -1.27 8.59
CA GLY A 212 18.17 -1.48 10.04
C GLY A 212 17.89 -0.24 10.92
N GLN A 213 17.18 0.78 10.41
CA GLN A 213 16.74 1.89 11.25
C GLN A 213 15.60 1.38 12.13
N ARG A 214 15.90 1.14 13.42
CA ARG A 214 14.87 1.00 14.44
C ARG A 214 14.05 2.29 14.47
N TYR A 215 12.74 2.16 14.33
CA TYR A 215 11.81 3.27 14.56
C TYR A 215 12.12 3.96 15.89
N THR A 216 12.07 5.28 15.89
CA THR A 216 12.16 6.05 17.13
C THR A 216 10.94 5.78 18.01
N SER A 217 11.03 6.06 19.32
CA SER A 217 9.90 5.90 20.24
C SER A 217 8.67 6.71 19.80
N GLU A 218 8.88 7.90 19.22
CA GLU A 218 7.82 8.74 18.65
C GLU A 218 7.13 8.06 17.46
N GLU A 219 7.91 7.50 16.53
CA GLU A 219 7.37 6.81 15.36
C GLU A 219 6.60 5.55 15.75
N ILE A 220 7.10 4.80 16.73
CA ILE A 220 6.39 3.63 17.28
C ILE A 220 5.05 4.06 17.86
N GLU A 221 4.99 5.18 18.60
CA GLU A 221 3.74 5.69 19.17
C GLU A 221 2.74 6.12 18.09
N VAL A 222 3.20 6.82 17.05
CA VAL A 222 2.36 7.18 15.90
C VAL A 222 1.84 5.92 15.21
N LEU A 223 2.71 4.97 14.88
CA LEU A 223 2.30 3.72 14.22
C LEU A 223 1.35 2.90 15.07
N ARG A 224 1.57 2.83 16.39
CA ARG A 224 0.70 2.14 17.36
C ARG A 224 -0.67 2.79 17.43
N SER A 225 -0.73 4.11 17.64
CA SER A 225 -2.00 4.85 17.74
C SER A 225 -2.82 4.76 16.46
N THR A 226 -2.18 4.73 15.29
CA THR A 226 -2.86 4.55 13.99
C THR A 226 -2.93 3.10 13.51
N SER A 227 -2.67 2.12 14.38
CA SER A 227 -2.87 0.70 14.05
C SER A 227 -4.32 0.27 14.24
N THR A 228 -5.07 0.98 15.08
CA THR A 228 -6.51 0.74 15.25
C THR A 228 -7.26 1.51 14.16
N ILE A 229 -7.81 0.79 13.20
CA ILE A 229 -8.58 1.33 12.08
C ILE A 229 -9.99 0.74 12.18
N ASN A 230 -11.03 1.58 12.22
CA ASN A 230 -12.42 1.13 12.39
C ASN A 230 -12.62 0.23 13.63
N GLY A 231 -11.89 0.50 14.71
CA GLY A 231 -11.93 -0.29 15.95
C GLY A 231 -11.18 -1.63 15.90
N ILE A 232 -10.50 -1.96 14.81
CA ILE A 232 -9.74 -3.20 14.64
C ILE A 232 -8.24 -2.90 14.56
N ALA A 233 -7.43 -3.64 15.32
CA ALA A 233 -5.98 -3.48 15.30
C ALA A 233 -5.33 -4.22 14.12
N TYR A 234 -4.65 -3.47 13.26
CA TYR A 234 -3.80 -3.98 12.18
C TYR A 234 -2.36 -3.58 12.46
N VAL A 235 -1.57 -4.48 13.03
CA VAL A 235 -0.18 -4.16 13.39
C VAL A 235 0.73 -4.18 12.14
N PRO A 236 1.87 -3.44 12.17
CA PRO A 236 2.90 -3.57 11.14
C PRO A 236 3.30 -5.03 10.93
N PHE A 237 3.48 -5.41 9.66
CA PHE A 237 3.92 -6.74 9.28
C PHE A 237 5.41 -6.89 9.60
N MET A 238 5.74 -7.88 10.41
CA MET A 238 7.09 -8.17 10.90
C MET A 238 7.53 -9.56 10.45
N SER A 239 8.83 -9.84 10.50
CA SER A 239 9.38 -11.16 10.11
C SER A 239 8.81 -12.33 10.95
N VAL A 240 8.40 -12.08 12.20
CA VAL A 240 7.74 -13.08 13.05
C VAL A 240 6.39 -13.52 12.49
N ASP A 241 5.70 -12.67 11.72
CA ASP A 241 4.39 -12.99 11.12
C ASP A 241 4.51 -14.03 9.99
N LEU A 242 5.71 -14.28 9.47
CA LEU A 242 5.96 -15.40 8.56
C LEU A 242 5.81 -16.77 9.24
N ARG A 243 5.75 -16.79 10.58
CA ARG A 243 5.49 -17.99 11.40
C ARG A 243 4.05 -18.04 11.91
N GLU A 244 3.16 -17.22 11.34
CA GLU A 244 1.74 -17.25 11.70
C GLU A 244 1.16 -18.65 11.43
N ARG A 245 0.49 -19.23 12.44
CA ARG A 245 -0.11 -20.57 12.32
C ARG A 245 -1.39 -20.51 11.50
N PHE A 246 -1.48 -21.35 10.47
CA PHE A 246 -2.65 -21.47 9.60
C PHE A 246 -3.44 -22.76 9.76
N ALA A 247 -2.84 -23.79 10.37
CA ALA A 247 -3.45 -25.11 10.53
C ALA A 247 -4.14 -25.26 11.88
N PHE A 248 -5.42 -25.65 11.84
CA PHE A 248 -6.27 -25.87 13.00
C PHE A 248 -7.19 -27.08 12.75
N PRO A 249 -7.56 -27.86 13.79
CA PRO A 249 -8.50 -28.97 13.65
C PRO A 249 -9.94 -28.50 13.38
N VAL A 250 -10.29 -27.30 13.87
CA VAL A 250 -11.58 -26.65 13.66
C VAL A 250 -11.42 -25.47 12.70
N PRO A 251 -12.34 -25.26 11.74
CA PRO A 251 -12.27 -24.13 10.84
C PRO A 251 -12.20 -22.78 11.58
N PHE A 252 -11.21 -21.98 11.20
CA PHE A 252 -10.98 -20.65 11.73
C PHE A 252 -12.17 -19.73 11.44
N SER A 253 -12.57 -18.98 12.46
CA SER A 253 -13.56 -17.92 12.35
C SER A 253 -12.95 -16.63 12.85
N ASP A 254 -13.18 -15.55 12.11
CA ASP A 254 -12.61 -14.26 12.45
C ASP A 254 -13.23 -13.71 13.73
N LYS A 255 -12.39 -13.30 14.68
CA LYS A 255 -12.82 -12.77 15.98
C LYS A 255 -13.63 -11.48 15.83
N THR A 256 -13.43 -10.74 14.73
CA THR A 256 -14.19 -9.51 14.45
C THR A 256 -15.58 -9.78 13.88
N GLY A 257 -15.92 -11.04 13.60
CA GLY A 257 -17.22 -11.41 13.01
C GLY A 257 -17.30 -11.14 11.50
N LYS A 258 -18.54 -11.16 10.98
CA LYS A 258 -18.83 -10.97 9.55
C LYS A 258 -18.82 -9.48 9.20
N LEU A 259 -18.33 -9.17 7.99
CA LEU A 259 -18.27 -7.80 7.52
C LEU A 259 -19.67 -7.22 7.31
N ALA A 260 -19.84 -5.93 7.62
CA ALA A 260 -21.07 -5.23 7.33
C ALA A 260 -21.33 -5.20 5.82
N LEU A 261 -22.52 -5.64 5.41
CA LEU A 261 -22.94 -5.64 4.00
C LEU A 261 -23.50 -4.27 3.61
N SER A 262 -23.26 -3.86 2.35
CA SER A 262 -23.89 -2.67 1.78
C SER A 262 -25.42 -2.83 1.70
N PRO A 263 -26.18 -1.73 1.62
CA PRO A 263 -27.64 -1.80 1.42
C PRO A 263 -28.03 -2.64 0.20
N LYS A 264 -27.27 -2.54 -0.91
CA LYS A 264 -27.52 -3.31 -2.13
C LYS A 264 -27.26 -4.81 -1.92
N GLN A 265 -26.19 -5.18 -1.19
CA GLN A 265 -25.92 -6.57 -0.84
C GLN A 265 -27.00 -7.15 0.07
N LYS A 266 -27.40 -6.41 1.11
CA LYS A 266 -28.42 -6.84 2.08
C LYS A 266 -29.75 -7.20 1.41
N ALA A 267 -30.13 -6.49 0.35
CA ALA A 267 -31.39 -6.72 -0.35
C ALA A 267 -31.49 -8.10 -1.03
N ILE A 268 -30.35 -8.70 -1.39
CA ILE A 268 -30.28 -9.98 -2.10
C ILE A 268 -29.52 -11.07 -1.31
N PHE A 269 -29.06 -10.74 -0.11
CA PHE A 269 -28.25 -11.62 0.73
C PHE A 269 -29.05 -12.81 1.26
N SER A 270 -28.51 -14.01 1.09
CA SER A 270 -29.06 -15.23 1.66
C SER A 270 -28.32 -15.66 2.93
N ARG A 271 -27.01 -15.92 2.81
CA ARG A 271 -26.18 -16.46 3.91
C ARG A 271 -24.69 -16.25 3.64
N TRP A 272 -23.88 -16.45 4.67
CA TRP A 272 -22.44 -16.59 4.56
C TRP A 272 -22.09 -18.07 4.36
N VAL A 273 -21.15 -18.35 3.47
CA VAL A 273 -20.70 -19.71 3.14
C VAL A 273 -19.19 -19.78 3.10
N ARG A 274 -18.61 -20.94 3.41
CA ARG A 274 -17.21 -21.24 3.08
C ARG A 274 -17.07 -21.74 1.65
N PRO A 275 -15.86 -21.68 1.06
CA PRO A 275 -15.60 -22.18 -0.29
C PRO A 275 -16.05 -23.63 -0.51
N ASP A 276 -15.80 -24.51 0.47
CA ASP A 276 -16.15 -25.94 0.39
C ASP A 276 -17.67 -26.21 0.41
N GLU A 277 -18.49 -25.24 0.81
CA GLU A 277 -19.95 -25.35 0.80
C GLU A 277 -20.58 -25.01 -0.57
N ILE A 278 -19.79 -24.45 -1.49
CA ILE A 278 -20.25 -24.04 -2.83
C ILE A 278 -19.38 -24.57 -3.97
N CYS A 279 -18.20 -25.12 -3.66
CA CYS A 279 -17.24 -25.64 -4.60
C CYS A 279 -16.57 -26.91 -4.06
N ASN A 280 -16.42 -27.93 -4.92
CA ASN A 280 -15.75 -29.18 -4.55
C ASN A 280 -14.22 -29.06 -4.46
N ASN A 281 -13.60 -28.26 -5.31
CA ASN A 281 -12.13 -28.18 -5.41
C ASN A 281 -11.66 -26.72 -5.31
N PRO A 282 -11.92 -26.05 -4.17
CA PRO A 282 -11.45 -24.69 -3.97
C PRO A 282 -9.93 -24.64 -4.07
N THR A 283 -9.44 -23.64 -4.78
CA THR A 283 -8.03 -23.40 -5.05
C THR A 283 -7.74 -21.92 -4.82
N MET A 284 -6.56 -21.62 -4.29
CA MET A 284 -6.19 -20.22 -4.06
C MET A 284 -6.08 -19.46 -5.38
N ILE A 285 -5.21 -19.94 -6.28
CA ILE A 285 -4.96 -19.38 -7.61
C ILE A 285 -4.77 -20.54 -8.59
N MET A 286 -5.55 -20.58 -9.67
CA MET A 286 -5.28 -21.46 -10.82
C MET A 286 -4.46 -20.73 -11.89
N SER A 287 -4.77 -19.45 -12.14
CA SER A 287 -4.01 -18.57 -13.00
C SER A 287 -4.23 -17.10 -12.60
N VAL A 288 -3.14 -16.33 -12.46
CA VAL A 288 -3.24 -14.89 -12.16
C VAL A 288 -3.69 -14.13 -13.41
N SER A 289 -5.00 -14.05 -13.64
CA SER A 289 -5.60 -13.49 -14.86
C SER A 289 -6.46 -12.27 -14.55
N SER A 290 -6.11 -11.11 -15.15
CA SER A 290 -6.94 -9.91 -15.07
C SER A 290 -8.33 -10.10 -15.69
N PHE A 291 -8.46 -11.01 -16.66
CA PHE A 291 -9.72 -11.28 -17.36
C PHE A 291 -10.74 -11.99 -16.48
N SER A 292 -10.27 -12.86 -15.60
CA SER A 292 -11.11 -13.65 -14.71
C SER A 292 -11.83 -12.79 -13.67
N ILE A 293 -11.25 -11.65 -13.30
CA ILE A 293 -11.79 -10.78 -12.24
C ILE A 293 -13.11 -10.16 -12.67
N LYS A 294 -14.14 -10.32 -11.86
CA LYS A 294 -15.46 -9.75 -12.05
C LYS A 294 -15.97 -9.10 -10.76
N GLN A 295 -16.31 -7.82 -10.86
CA GLN A 295 -17.02 -7.08 -9.81
C GLN A 295 -18.51 -7.44 -9.83
N THR A 296 -19.11 -7.43 -8.64
CA THR A 296 -20.54 -7.67 -8.44
C THR A 296 -21.23 -6.41 -7.89
N VAL A 297 -22.04 -6.56 -6.85
CA VAL A 297 -22.81 -5.49 -6.20
C VAL A 297 -21.96 -4.62 -5.24
N VAL A 298 -20.65 -4.90 -5.16
CA VAL A 298 -19.67 -4.14 -4.37
C VAL A 298 -19.50 -2.73 -4.94
N SER A 299 -19.37 -1.74 -4.06
CA SER A 299 -19.27 -0.31 -4.38
C SER A 299 -17.90 0.10 -4.92
N ASP A 300 -16.81 -0.53 -4.49
CA ASP A 300 -15.44 -0.04 -4.73
C ASP A 300 -14.83 -0.55 -6.05
N CYS A 301 -15.24 0.05 -7.17
CA CYS A 301 -14.75 -0.32 -8.50
C CYS A 301 -13.24 -0.10 -8.69
N SER A 302 -12.66 0.92 -8.03
CA SER A 302 -11.26 1.26 -8.20
C SER A 302 -10.32 0.22 -7.60
N PHE A 303 -10.75 -0.46 -6.53
CA PHE A 303 -9.99 -1.58 -5.96
C PHE A 303 -9.96 -2.78 -6.92
N VAL A 304 -11.09 -3.10 -7.55
CA VAL A 304 -11.18 -4.22 -8.51
C VAL A 304 -10.38 -3.91 -9.78
N ALA A 305 -10.40 -2.66 -10.28
CA ALA A 305 -9.52 -2.21 -11.35
C ALA A 305 -8.04 -2.35 -10.96
N SER A 306 -7.70 -2.03 -9.71
CA SER A 306 -6.35 -2.14 -9.16
C SER A 306 -5.85 -3.59 -9.09
N LEU A 307 -6.73 -4.53 -8.71
CA LEU A 307 -6.44 -5.97 -8.79
C LEU A 307 -6.21 -6.41 -10.23
N ALA A 308 -7.03 -5.96 -11.17
CA ALA A 308 -6.90 -6.33 -12.57
C ALA A 308 -5.57 -5.89 -13.20
N ILE A 309 -5.14 -4.64 -12.98
CA ILE A 309 -3.86 -4.17 -13.51
C ILE A 309 -2.67 -4.83 -12.80
N SER A 310 -2.77 -5.10 -11.50
CA SER A 310 -1.72 -5.79 -10.73
C SER A 310 -1.53 -7.23 -11.19
N ALA A 311 -2.64 -7.95 -11.45
CA ALA A 311 -2.61 -9.30 -12.02
C ALA A 311 -2.02 -9.31 -13.44
N ALA A 312 -2.42 -8.36 -14.29
CA ALA A 312 -1.86 -8.23 -15.63
C ALA A 312 -0.35 -7.92 -15.60
N TYR A 313 0.10 -7.08 -14.67
CA TYR A 313 1.51 -6.77 -14.48
C TYR A 313 2.33 -7.98 -14.05
N GLU A 314 1.84 -8.72 -13.03
CA GLU A 314 2.53 -9.88 -12.51
C GLU A 314 2.76 -10.92 -13.61
N ARG A 315 1.72 -11.22 -14.39
CA ARG A 315 1.83 -12.11 -15.55
C ARG A 315 2.80 -11.57 -16.61
N ARG A 316 2.71 -10.29 -16.96
CA ARG A 316 3.50 -9.69 -18.05
C ARG A 316 5.00 -9.65 -17.75
N TYR A 317 5.37 -9.36 -16.50
CA TYR A 317 6.75 -9.11 -16.11
C TYR A 317 7.33 -10.19 -15.19
N ASN A 318 6.55 -11.23 -14.87
CA ASN A 318 6.90 -12.28 -13.92
C ASN A 318 7.39 -11.72 -12.57
N LYS A 319 6.66 -10.72 -12.05
CA LYS A 319 6.97 -10.02 -10.79
C LYS A 319 5.78 -10.11 -9.85
N LYS A 320 5.95 -10.82 -8.74
CA LYS A 320 4.88 -11.13 -7.78
C LYS A 320 4.35 -9.87 -7.05
N LEU A 321 3.19 -9.37 -7.47
CA LEU A 321 2.45 -8.29 -6.81
C LEU A 321 1.21 -8.79 -6.06
N ILE A 322 0.50 -9.77 -6.63
CA ILE A 322 -0.69 -10.41 -6.07
C ILE A 322 -0.29 -11.64 -5.26
N THR A 323 0.53 -12.53 -5.82
CA THR A 323 0.86 -13.80 -5.14
C THR A 323 1.69 -13.57 -3.87
N SER A 324 2.51 -12.52 -3.82
CA SER A 324 3.40 -12.24 -2.68
C SER A 324 2.71 -11.65 -1.46
N VAL A 325 1.43 -11.29 -1.55
CA VAL A 325 0.67 -10.68 -0.46
C VAL A 325 -0.32 -11.63 0.23
N ILE A 326 -0.53 -12.84 -0.31
CA ILE A 326 -1.49 -13.82 0.21
C ILE A 326 -0.74 -14.94 0.95
N PHE A 327 -1.25 -15.31 2.13
CA PHE A 327 -0.74 -16.39 2.98
C PHE A 327 -1.89 -17.28 3.47
N PRO A 328 -1.66 -18.59 3.70
CA PRO A 328 -0.35 -19.28 3.72
C PRO A 328 0.29 -19.43 2.33
N GLN A 329 1.60 -19.65 2.33
CA GLN A 329 2.39 -19.89 1.13
C GLN A 329 3.12 -21.22 1.26
N ASN A 330 3.16 -21.99 0.18
CA ASN A 330 3.93 -23.22 0.11
C ASN A 330 5.45 -22.95 0.06
N ARG A 331 6.26 -24.02 0.00
CA ARG A 331 7.73 -23.96 -0.10
C ARG A 331 8.28 -23.13 -1.26
N ARG A 332 7.50 -22.93 -2.33
CA ARG A 332 7.88 -22.11 -3.50
C ARG A 332 7.52 -20.62 -3.33
N GLY A 333 6.98 -20.25 -2.17
CA GLY A 333 6.45 -18.91 -1.91
C GLY A 333 5.23 -18.61 -2.78
N GLU A 334 4.42 -19.62 -3.07
CA GLU A 334 3.16 -19.48 -3.81
C GLU A 334 1.97 -19.65 -2.85
N PRO A 335 0.92 -18.82 -2.97
CA PRO A 335 -0.26 -18.93 -2.12
C PRO A 335 -0.93 -20.31 -2.24
N GLU A 336 -1.31 -20.88 -1.11
CA GLU A 336 -2.00 -22.18 -1.07
C GLU A 336 -3.40 -22.07 -0.48
N TYR A 337 -4.27 -22.99 -0.88
CA TYR A 337 -5.59 -23.12 -0.28
C TYR A 337 -5.46 -23.70 1.13
N ASN A 338 -6.12 -23.08 2.09
CA ASN A 338 -6.17 -23.53 3.47
C ASN A 338 -7.59 -24.04 3.82
N PRO A 339 -7.80 -25.36 3.97
CA PRO A 339 -9.09 -25.94 4.39
C PRO A 339 -9.46 -25.64 5.84
N CYS A 340 -8.55 -25.05 6.62
CA CYS A 340 -8.87 -24.51 7.95
C CYS A 340 -9.52 -23.12 7.84
N GLY A 341 -9.55 -22.50 6.67
CA GLY A 341 -10.25 -21.23 6.41
C GLY A 341 -9.63 -19.99 7.08
N LYS A 342 -8.35 -20.05 7.47
CA LYS A 342 -7.59 -18.88 7.94
C LYS A 342 -6.67 -18.37 6.84
N TYR A 343 -6.72 -17.08 6.56
CA TYR A 343 -5.83 -16.43 5.61
C TYR A 343 -5.26 -15.14 6.20
N MET A 344 -4.10 -14.74 5.68
CA MET A 344 -3.48 -13.47 5.98
C MET A 344 -3.17 -12.75 4.66
N VAL A 345 -3.57 -11.49 4.58
CA VAL A 345 -3.24 -10.61 3.44
C VAL A 345 -2.36 -9.47 3.95
N LYS A 346 -1.26 -9.21 3.24
CA LYS A 346 -0.34 -8.10 3.54
C LYS A 346 -0.72 -6.88 2.71
N LEU A 347 -1.17 -5.81 3.38
CA LEU A 347 -1.57 -4.55 2.73
C LEU A 347 -0.70 -3.39 3.24
N HIS A 348 -0.37 -2.43 2.39
CA HIS A 348 0.42 -1.25 2.74
C HIS A 348 -0.47 -0.09 3.18
N ILE A 349 -0.68 0.03 4.50
CA ILE A 349 -1.63 0.98 5.09
C ILE A 349 -0.91 1.87 6.10
N ASN A 350 -1.22 3.17 6.07
CA ASN A 350 -0.62 4.17 6.96
C ASN A 350 0.93 4.15 6.91
N GLY A 351 1.47 4.09 5.69
CA GLY A 351 2.89 4.22 5.40
C GLY A 351 3.76 2.97 5.61
N VAL A 352 3.17 1.84 6.05
CA VAL A 352 3.87 0.58 6.34
C VAL A 352 3.05 -0.64 5.88
N PRO A 353 3.70 -1.78 5.55
CA PRO A 353 2.99 -3.04 5.38
C PRO A 353 2.36 -3.48 6.71
N ARG A 354 1.13 -3.98 6.67
CA ARG A 354 0.35 -4.45 7.81
C ARG A 354 -0.26 -5.81 7.50
N LYS A 355 -0.41 -6.63 8.54
CA LYS A 355 -1.06 -7.94 8.41
C LYS A 355 -2.57 -7.82 8.61
N VAL A 356 -3.33 -8.45 7.72
CA VAL A 356 -4.79 -8.52 7.79
C VAL A 356 -5.19 -9.99 7.84
N ILE A 357 -5.59 -10.46 9.03
CA ILE A 357 -6.13 -11.81 9.21
C ILE A 357 -7.60 -11.81 8.84
N ILE A 358 -8.03 -12.78 8.04
CA ILE A 358 -9.42 -13.01 7.66
C ILE A 358 -9.77 -14.50 7.78
N ASP A 359 -11.05 -14.78 8.03
CA ASP A 359 -11.63 -16.08 7.69
C ASP A 359 -12.05 -16.13 6.21
N ASP A 360 -12.55 -17.26 5.72
CA ASP A 360 -12.96 -17.46 4.32
C ASP A 360 -14.47 -17.49 4.09
N TYR A 361 -15.27 -17.02 5.05
CA TYR A 361 -16.71 -16.86 4.82
C TYR A 361 -16.97 -15.76 3.80
N LEU A 362 -17.72 -16.08 2.75
CA LEU A 362 -18.12 -15.14 1.70
C LEU A 362 -19.65 -15.00 1.66
N PRO A 363 -20.19 -13.80 1.38
CA PRO A 363 -21.63 -13.60 1.30
C PRO A 363 -22.16 -14.09 -0.05
N VAL A 364 -23.29 -14.80 -0.05
CA VAL A 364 -23.97 -15.27 -1.27
C VAL A 364 -25.42 -14.81 -1.33
N ASP A 365 -25.94 -14.74 -2.56
CA ASP A 365 -27.36 -14.51 -2.83
C ASP A 365 -28.20 -15.81 -2.70
N HIS A 366 -29.51 -15.71 -2.96
CA HIS A 366 -30.42 -16.84 -2.92
C HIS A 366 -30.16 -17.91 -3.99
N ASN A 367 -29.39 -17.58 -5.04
CA ASN A 367 -28.98 -18.50 -6.10
C ASN A 367 -27.61 -19.14 -5.83
N GLY A 368 -26.93 -18.74 -4.74
CA GLY A 368 -25.58 -19.20 -4.42
C GLY A 368 -24.48 -18.41 -5.14
N GLU A 369 -24.79 -17.27 -5.75
CA GLU A 369 -23.80 -16.38 -6.37
C GLU A 369 -23.13 -15.50 -5.32
N LEU A 370 -21.82 -15.31 -5.45
CA LEU A 370 -21.03 -14.46 -4.56
C LEU A 370 -21.44 -12.99 -4.68
N LEU A 371 -21.58 -12.33 -3.53
CA LEU A 371 -21.89 -10.90 -3.40
C LEU A 371 -20.66 -10.01 -3.19
N CYS A 372 -19.48 -10.63 -3.16
CA CYS A 372 -18.17 -9.99 -3.28
C CYS A 372 -17.66 -10.09 -4.73
N SER A 373 -16.56 -9.42 -5.06
CA SER A 373 -15.87 -9.66 -6.34
C SER A 373 -15.28 -11.06 -6.37
N TYR A 374 -15.26 -11.68 -7.54
CA TYR A 374 -14.86 -13.07 -7.71
C TYR A 374 -14.15 -13.31 -9.05
N SER A 375 -13.50 -14.47 -9.16
CA SER A 375 -13.01 -14.97 -10.44
C SER A 375 -14.13 -15.66 -11.21
N SER A 376 -14.21 -15.46 -12.53
CA SER A 376 -15.11 -16.20 -13.41
C SER A 376 -14.94 -17.72 -13.29
N ASN A 377 -13.80 -18.16 -12.74
CA ASN A 377 -13.62 -19.52 -12.26
C ASN A 377 -14.06 -19.63 -10.79
N ARG A 378 -15.16 -20.36 -10.55
CA ARG A 378 -15.76 -20.53 -9.21
C ARG A 378 -14.85 -21.24 -8.21
N ASN A 379 -13.81 -21.91 -8.66
CA ASN A 379 -12.87 -22.61 -7.79
C ASN A 379 -11.76 -21.67 -7.27
N GLU A 380 -11.58 -20.47 -7.84
CA GLU A 380 -10.53 -19.53 -7.43
C GLU A 380 -10.98 -18.56 -6.35
N LEU A 381 -10.16 -18.39 -5.31
CA LEU A 381 -10.53 -17.59 -4.12
C LEU A 381 -9.80 -16.26 -3.98
N TRP A 382 -8.64 -16.09 -4.62
CA TRP A 382 -7.75 -14.96 -4.36
C TRP A 382 -8.41 -13.58 -4.53
N VAL A 383 -9.30 -13.41 -5.53
CA VAL A 383 -10.02 -12.15 -5.77
C VAL A 383 -10.90 -11.80 -4.57
N SER A 384 -11.72 -12.75 -4.13
CA SER A 384 -12.68 -12.56 -3.04
C SER A 384 -11.97 -12.37 -1.70
N LEU A 385 -10.89 -13.11 -1.45
CA LEU A 385 -10.14 -13.01 -0.20
C LEU A 385 -9.34 -11.71 -0.08
N ILE A 386 -8.71 -11.24 -1.16
CA ILE A 386 -8.01 -9.96 -1.14
C ILE A 386 -9.00 -8.79 -0.99
N GLU A 387 -10.13 -8.82 -1.71
CA GLU A 387 -11.19 -7.82 -1.51
C GLU A 387 -11.71 -7.84 -0.08
N LYS A 388 -12.01 -9.02 0.48
CA LYS A 388 -12.45 -9.15 1.87
C LYS A 388 -11.46 -8.56 2.86
N ALA A 389 -10.16 -8.82 2.69
CA ALA A 389 -9.13 -8.23 3.55
C ALA A 389 -9.13 -6.71 3.46
N TYR A 390 -9.22 -6.16 2.25
CA TYR A 390 -9.27 -4.71 2.04
C TYR A 390 -10.54 -4.09 2.62
N MET A 391 -11.72 -4.66 2.35
CA MET A 391 -13.01 -4.22 2.91
C MET A 391 -13.04 -4.32 4.43
N LYS A 392 -12.37 -5.32 5.02
CA LYS A 392 -12.21 -5.41 6.48
C LYS A 392 -11.48 -4.17 7.02
N VAL A 393 -10.36 -3.76 6.39
CA VAL A 393 -9.62 -2.54 6.78
C VAL A 393 -10.48 -1.29 6.58
N MET A 394 -11.23 -1.22 5.48
CA MET A 394 -12.08 -0.08 5.13
C MET A 394 -13.43 -0.03 5.89
N GLY A 395 -13.67 -0.96 6.82
CA GLY A 395 -14.78 -0.91 7.76
C GLY A 395 -16.04 -1.68 7.34
N GLY A 396 -15.99 -2.44 6.25
CA GLY A 396 -17.09 -3.27 5.74
C GLY A 396 -17.25 -3.20 4.22
N TYR A 397 -18.13 -4.04 3.67
CA TYR A 397 -18.56 -3.92 2.27
C TYR A 397 -19.51 -2.74 2.03
N ASP A 398 -19.99 -2.08 3.09
CA ASP A 398 -20.74 -0.83 3.03
C ASP A 398 -19.84 0.41 2.83
N PHE A 399 -18.55 0.20 2.59
CA PHE A 399 -17.59 1.25 2.25
C PHE A 399 -18.07 2.06 1.02
N PRO A 400 -18.08 3.41 1.07
CA PRO A 400 -18.60 4.25 -0.01
C PRO A 400 -17.79 4.18 -1.32
N GLY A 401 -16.58 3.62 -1.28
CA GLY A 401 -15.65 3.54 -2.41
C GLY A 401 -14.45 4.48 -2.25
N SER A 402 -13.44 4.30 -3.10
CA SER A 402 -12.23 5.12 -3.07
C SER A 402 -11.73 5.51 -4.47
N ASN A 403 -10.42 5.63 -4.65
CA ASN A 403 -9.80 5.84 -5.96
C ASN A 403 -8.53 5.01 -6.10
N SER A 404 -8.10 4.79 -7.35
CA SER A 404 -7.00 3.87 -7.65
C SER A 404 -5.65 4.24 -7.05
N ASN A 405 -5.39 5.50 -6.70
CA ASN A 405 -4.15 5.86 -6.01
C ASN A 405 -4.10 5.27 -4.60
N ILE A 406 -5.23 5.29 -3.89
CA ILE A 406 -5.36 4.72 -2.54
C ILE A 406 -5.28 3.20 -2.65
N ASP A 407 -6.04 2.62 -3.57
CA ASP A 407 -6.14 1.16 -3.75
C ASP A 407 -4.83 0.52 -4.19
N LEU A 408 -4.18 1.05 -5.24
CA LEU A 408 -2.91 0.52 -5.72
C LEU A 408 -1.82 0.71 -4.67
N HIS A 409 -1.81 1.84 -3.97
CA HIS A 409 -0.84 2.05 -2.88
C HIS A 409 -1.08 1.05 -1.75
N ALA A 410 -2.33 0.81 -1.35
CA ALA A 410 -2.70 -0.18 -0.34
C ALA A 410 -2.33 -1.62 -0.75
N LEU A 411 -2.56 -1.98 -2.01
CA LEU A 411 -2.30 -3.33 -2.52
C LEU A 411 -0.81 -3.60 -2.74
N THR A 412 -0.06 -2.63 -3.28
CA THR A 412 1.30 -2.86 -3.81
C THR A 412 2.41 -2.11 -3.07
N GLY A 413 2.07 -1.07 -2.30
CA GLY A 413 3.04 -0.13 -1.73
C GLY A 413 3.73 0.77 -2.77
N TRP A 414 3.30 0.76 -4.03
CA TRP A 414 3.88 1.60 -5.09
C TRP A 414 3.46 3.06 -4.96
N ILE A 415 4.20 3.96 -5.60
CA ILE A 415 4.12 5.41 -5.35
C ILE A 415 2.97 6.02 -6.16
N PRO A 416 1.92 6.56 -5.52
CA PRO A 416 0.75 7.08 -6.23
C PRO A 416 1.00 8.48 -6.83
N GLU A 417 0.47 8.72 -8.02
CA GLU A 417 0.42 10.02 -8.71
C GLU A 417 -0.92 10.19 -9.42
N ARG A 418 -1.47 11.41 -9.39
CA ARG A 418 -2.72 11.78 -10.07
C ARG A 418 -2.43 12.77 -11.19
N ILE A 419 -2.92 12.48 -12.40
CA ILE A 419 -2.89 13.40 -13.54
C ILE A 419 -4.33 13.77 -13.88
N ALA A 420 -4.71 15.04 -13.69
CA ALA A 420 -6.00 15.56 -14.13
C ALA A 420 -5.93 15.90 -15.62
N MET A 421 -6.96 15.53 -16.39
CA MET A 421 -7.01 15.81 -17.83
C MET A 421 -7.76 17.10 -18.16
N HIS A 422 -8.71 17.51 -17.31
CA HIS A 422 -9.61 18.66 -17.56
C HIS A 422 -9.49 19.80 -16.52
N SER A 423 -8.38 19.90 -15.79
CA SER A 423 -8.25 20.94 -14.75
C SER A 423 -7.82 22.30 -15.30
N ASP A 424 -8.49 23.37 -14.88
CA ASP A 424 -8.18 24.76 -15.25
C ASP A 424 -6.76 25.23 -14.86
N ASN A 425 -6.15 24.59 -13.86
CA ASN A 425 -4.88 25.01 -13.25
C ASN A 425 -3.65 24.21 -13.72
N GLN A 426 -3.80 23.22 -14.61
CA GLN A 426 -2.70 22.36 -15.05
C GLN A 426 -2.70 22.22 -16.58
N SER A 427 -1.61 22.60 -17.25
CA SER A 427 -1.46 22.40 -18.69
C SER A 427 -1.25 20.92 -18.99
N PHE A 428 -2.33 20.16 -19.15
CA PHE A 428 -2.28 18.76 -19.57
C PHE A 428 -1.78 18.67 -21.02
N SER A 429 -0.56 18.17 -21.21
CA SER A 429 0.02 17.87 -22.53
C SER A 429 -0.36 16.45 -22.93
N LYS A 430 -1.28 16.32 -23.91
CA LYS A 430 -1.71 15.03 -24.46
C LYS A 430 -0.54 14.21 -24.99
N ASP A 431 0.38 14.86 -25.71
CA ASP A 431 1.48 14.18 -26.38
C ASP A 431 2.58 13.72 -25.40
N ASP A 432 2.98 14.60 -24.47
CA ASP A 432 3.98 14.24 -23.47
C ASP A 432 3.48 13.17 -22.50
N THR A 433 2.20 13.26 -22.11
CA THR A 433 1.59 12.26 -21.23
C THR A 433 1.55 10.92 -21.93
N PHE A 434 1.03 10.83 -23.16
CA PHE A 434 1.00 9.54 -23.87
C PHE A 434 2.40 8.95 -24.03
N ARG A 435 3.38 9.76 -24.45
CA ARG A 435 4.77 9.32 -24.61
C ARG A 435 5.35 8.78 -23.31
N MET A 436 5.10 9.46 -22.20
CA MET A 436 5.53 9.04 -20.86
C MET A 436 4.84 7.72 -20.45
N LEU A 437 3.52 7.62 -20.61
CA LEU A 437 2.76 6.40 -20.30
C LEU A 437 3.27 5.22 -21.12
N TYR A 438 3.35 5.37 -22.44
CA TYR A 438 3.81 4.32 -23.35
C TYR A 438 5.19 3.80 -22.95
N GLN A 439 6.16 4.70 -22.75
CA GLN A 439 7.54 4.30 -22.40
C GLN A 439 7.63 3.61 -21.04
N ARG A 440 6.99 4.18 -20.01
CA ARG A 440 7.10 3.69 -18.62
C ARG A 440 6.32 2.40 -18.41
N PHE A 441 5.16 2.30 -19.04
CA PHE A 441 4.32 1.10 -18.98
C PHE A 441 5.04 -0.12 -19.55
N HIS A 442 5.70 0.00 -20.71
CA HIS A 442 6.44 -1.11 -21.34
C HIS A 442 7.75 -1.48 -20.66
N ARG A 443 8.32 -0.58 -19.86
CA ARG A 443 9.48 -0.87 -18.99
C ARG A 443 9.07 -1.58 -17.70
N GLY A 444 7.77 -1.66 -17.40
CA GLY A 444 7.27 -2.18 -16.13
C GLY A 444 7.55 -1.23 -14.95
N ASP A 445 7.65 0.06 -15.24
CA ASP A 445 7.94 1.13 -14.27
C ASP A 445 6.67 1.66 -13.57
N VAL A 446 5.49 1.40 -14.13
CA VAL A 446 4.23 2.02 -13.69
C VAL A 446 3.02 1.12 -13.96
N LEU A 447 2.07 1.12 -13.02
CA LEU A 447 0.70 0.61 -13.20
C LEU A 447 -0.21 1.79 -13.51
N VAL A 448 -1.17 1.59 -14.41
CA VAL A 448 -2.02 2.68 -14.91
C VAL A 448 -3.49 2.28 -14.80
N THR A 449 -4.29 3.16 -14.21
CA THR A 449 -5.75 3.12 -14.29
C THR A 449 -6.26 4.48 -14.72
N THR A 450 -7.51 4.53 -15.19
CA THR A 450 -8.17 5.76 -15.61
C THR A 450 -9.59 5.77 -15.08
N ALA A 451 -10.15 6.93 -14.81
CA ALA A 451 -11.53 7.05 -14.35
C ALA A 451 -12.32 8.09 -15.12
N THR A 452 -13.58 7.77 -15.36
CA THR A 452 -14.56 8.66 -15.96
C THR A 452 -15.03 9.70 -14.96
N GLY A 453 -15.43 10.85 -15.48
CA GLY A 453 -16.03 11.93 -14.70
C GLY A 453 -17.52 11.73 -14.40
N VAL A 454 -18.14 12.82 -13.95
CA VAL A 454 -19.60 12.90 -13.87
C VAL A 454 -20.15 12.96 -15.30
N MET A 455 -21.05 12.03 -15.64
CA MET A 455 -21.79 12.01 -16.90
C MET A 455 -23.21 11.51 -16.63
N THR A 456 -24.14 11.79 -17.54
CA THR A 456 -25.51 11.26 -17.43
C THR A 456 -25.54 9.76 -17.73
N GLU A 457 -26.53 9.05 -17.19
CA GLU A 457 -26.72 7.62 -17.52
C GLU A 457 -26.93 7.43 -19.04
N GLU A 458 -27.67 8.33 -19.68
CA GLU A 458 -27.89 8.32 -21.14
C GLU A 458 -26.58 8.46 -21.94
N GLU A 459 -25.67 9.36 -21.50
CA GLU A 459 -24.37 9.52 -22.13
C GLU A 459 -23.49 8.28 -21.93
N GLY A 460 -23.49 7.73 -20.72
CA GLY A 460 -22.82 6.49 -20.40
C GLY A 460 -23.31 5.33 -21.26
N GLU A 461 -24.63 5.15 -21.37
CA GLU A 461 -25.23 4.11 -22.21
C GLU A 461 -24.92 4.31 -23.70
N LYS A 462 -24.97 5.55 -24.18
CA LYS A 462 -24.66 5.90 -25.57
C LYS A 462 -23.24 5.48 -25.97
N TRP A 463 -22.27 5.78 -25.11
CA TRP A 463 -20.85 5.52 -25.38
C TRP A 463 -20.33 4.21 -24.81
N GLY A 464 -21.13 3.50 -24.01
CA GLY A 464 -20.73 2.28 -23.31
C GLY A 464 -19.71 2.54 -22.21
N LEU A 465 -19.86 3.66 -21.51
CA LEU A 465 -19.05 4.07 -20.37
C LEU A 465 -19.92 4.15 -19.11
N VAL A 466 -19.29 3.99 -17.95
CA VAL A 466 -19.97 4.09 -16.66
C VAL A 466 -19.57 5.43 -16.03
N PRO A 467 -20.51 6.24 -15.51
CA PRO A 467 -20.19 7.47 -14.79
C PRO A 467 -19.33 7.20 -13.54
N THR A 468 -18.38 8.08 -13.24
CA THR A 468 -17.58 8.04 -11.99
C THR A 468 -16.96 6.66 -11.68
N HIS A 469 -16.42 6.00 -12.70
CA HIS A 469 -16.01 4.59 -12.63
C HIS A 469 -14.55 4.40 -13.05
N ALA A 470 -13.88 3.44 -12.42
CA ALA A 470 -12.47 3.15 -12.66
C ALA A 470 -12.27 2.00 -13.64
N TYR A 471 -11.29 2.15 -14.54
CA TYR A 471 -10.91 1.18 -15.55
C TYR A 471 -9.41 0.88 -15.46
N ALA A 472 -9.06 -0.40 -15.59
CA ALA A 472 -7.66 -0.83 -15.65
C ALA A 472 -7.09 -0.65 -17.05
N VAL A 473 -5.89 -0.07 -17.20
CA VAL A 473 -5.20 0.05 -18.49
C VAL A 473 -4.33 -1.18 -18.73
N LEU A 474 -4.82 -2.12 -19.51
CA LEU A 474 -4.15 -3.40 -19.77
C LEU A 474 -3.06 -3.32 -20.83
N ASP A 475 -3.16 -2.43 -21.81
CA ASP A 475 -2.11 -2.24 -22.83
C ASP A 475 -2.12 -0.81 -23.41
N ILE A 476 -0.99 -0.37 -23.96
CA ILE A 476 -0.84 0.94 -24.63
C ILE A 476 -0.13 0.72 -25.95
N ARG A 477 -0.64 1.24 -27.06
CA ARG A 477 -0.08 0.99 -28.40
C ARG A 477 -0.03 2.25 -29.24
N ASP A 478 1.01 2.35 -30.07
CA ASP A 478 1.15 3.36 -31.12
C ASP A 478 1.30 2.63 -32.45
N HIS A 479 0.48 3.00 -33.45
CA HIS A 479 0.57 2.48 -34.81
C HIS A 479 0.46 3.61 -35.82
N LYS A 480 1.56 3.95 -36.49
CA LYS A 480 1.63 5.01 -37.52
C LYS A 480 1.06 6.35 -37.01
N GLY A 481 1.31 6.69 -35.75
CA GLY A 481 0.81 7.91 -35.12
C GLY A 481 -0.61 7.81 -34.55
N MET A 482 -1.33 6.70 -34.76
CA MET A 482 -2.57 6.41 -34.05
C MET A 482 -2.27 5.77 -32.70
N ARG A 483 -2.88 6.30 -31.65
CA ARG A 483 -2.56 5.98 -30.25
C ARG A 483 -3.74 5.32 -29.57
N PHE A 484 -3.50 4.19 -28.91
CA PHE A 484 -4.55 3.35 -28.35
C PHE A 484 -4.24 2.91 -26.93
N LEU A 485 -5.29 2.79 -26.11
CA LEU A 485 -5.24 2.15 -24.80
C LEU A 485 -6.25 0.99 -24.78
N GLN A 486 -5.82 -0.15 -24.25
CA GLN A 486 -6.72 -1.28 -23.97
C GLN A 486 -7.19 -1.14 -22.52
N LEU A 487 -8.48 -0.94 -22.32
CA LEU A 487 -9.09 -0.79 -21.01
C LEU A 487 -9.84 -2.06 -20.63
N LYS A 488 -9.89 -2.36 -19.32
CA LYS A 488 -10.81 -3.33 -18.74
C LYS A 488 -11.78 -2.64 -17.79
N ASN A 489 -13.07 -2.82 -18.07
CA ASN A 489 -14.14 -2.57 -17.12
C ASN A 489 -14.16 -3.68 -16.04
N PRO A 490 -14.02 -3.35 -14.74
CA PRO A 490 -14.11 -4.32 -13.65
C PRO A 490 -15.41 -5.15 -13.61
N TRP A 491 -16.51 -4.65 -14.17
CA TRP A 491 -17.77 -5.36 -14.27
C TRP A 491 -17.73 -6.56 -15.24
N SER A 492 -16.66 -6.67 -16.04
CA SER A 492 -16.47 -7.71 -17.05
C SER A 492 -17.59 -7.78 -18.09
N HIS A 493 -18.28 -6.66 -18.30
CA HIS A 493 -19.21 -6.39 -19.39
C HIS A 493 -19.24 -4.88 -19.65
N LEU A 494 -20.01 -4.44 -20.65
CA LEU A 494 -20.18 -3.04 -21.04
C LEU A 494 -18.88 -2.41 -21.55
N ARG A 495 -18.73 -2.42 -22.88
CA ARG A 495 -17.59 -1.89 -23.63
C ARG A 495 -17.90 -0.56 -24.31
N TRP A 496 -16.83 0.18 -24.60
CA TRP A 496 -16.83 1.35 -25.47
C TRP A 496 -17.56 1.10 -26.80
N LYS A 497 -18.51 1.98 -27.15
CA LYS A 497 -19.36 1.91 -28.34
C LYS A 497 -18.94 2.88 -29.46
N GLY A 498 -17.89 3.68 -29.24
CA GLY A 498 -17.41 4.66 -30.23
C GLY A 498 -16.45 4.07 -31.25
N ARG A 499 -15.51 4.89 -31.73
CA ARG A 499 -14.50 4.48 -32.71
C ARG A 499 -13.65 3.34 -32.16
N TYR A 500 -13.33 2.36 -33.00
CA TYR A 500 -12.59 1.16 -32.63
C TYR A 500 -13.32 0.28 -31.59
N SER A 501 -14.65 0.36 -31.53
CA SER A 501 -15.48 -0.63 -30.82
C SER A 501 -15.62 -1.92 -31.63
N GLU A 502 -16.16 -2.99 -31.03
CA GLU A 502 -16.45 -4.23 -31.75
C GLU A 502 -17.49 -4.06 -32.86
N ARG A 503 -18.30 -3.01 -32.81
CA ARG A 503 -19.35 -2.70 -33.79
C ARG A 503 -18.94 -1.67 -34.84
N ASP A 504 -17.76 -1.08 -34.70
CA ASP A 504 -17.24 -0.12 -35.68
C ASP A 504 -16.83 -0.85 -36.96
N GLU A 505 -17.44 -0.51 -38.09
CA GLU A 505 -17.11 -1.11 -39.39
C GLU A 505 -16.25 -0.18 -40.26
N LYS A 506 -16.02 1.07 -39.81
CA LYS A 506 -15.40 2.12 -40.62
C LYS A 506 -13.94 2.35 -40.30
N ASN A 507 -13.57 2.41 -39.01
CA ASN A 507 -12.22 2.80 -38.62
C ASN A 507 -11.23 1.63 -38.50
N TRP A 508 -11.72 0.40 -38.38
CA TRP A 508 -10.86 -0.78 -38.35
C TRP A 508 -10.28 -1.10 -39.73
N THR A 509 -8.96 -1.16 -39.82
CA THR A 509 -8.25 -1.72 -40.99
C THR A 509 -7.74 -3.12 -40.67
N PRO A 510 -7.59 -4.02 -41.67
CA PRO A 510 -7.02 -5.35 -41.45
C PRO A 510 -5.63 -5.31 -40.81
N GLU A 511 -4.81 -4.32 -41.18
CA GLU A 511 -3.49 -4.09 -40.57
C GLU A 511 -3.60 -3.73 -39.09
N LEU A 512 -4.52 -2.82 -38.73
CA LEU A 512 -4.70 -2.38 -37.35
C LEU A 512 -5.30 -3.48 -36.47
N LEU A 513 -6.26 -4.25 -36.98
CA LEU A 513 -6.82 -5.42 -36.30
C LEU A 513 -5.73 -6.44 -35.97
N LYS A 514 -4.84 -6.71 -36.93
CA LYS A 514 -3.68 -7.58 -36.72
C LYS A 514 -2.70 -7.00 -35.69
N TYR A 515 -2.41 -5.71 -35.77
CA TYR A 515 -1.45 -5.04 -34.87
C TYR A 515 -1.93 -4.98 -33.41
N LEU A 516 -3.19 -4.62 -33.19
CA LEU A 516 -3.80 -4.60 -31.86
C LEU A 516 -4.28 -5.97 -31.39
N ASN A 517 -4.15 -6.98 -32.26
CA ASN A 517 -4.67 -8.34 -32.10
C ASN A 517 -6.10 -8.38 -31.59
N PHE A 518 -6.96 -7.62 -32.26
CA PHE A 518 -8.38 -7.51 -31.94
C PHE A 518 -9.20 -8.25 -32.98
N ASP A 519 -10.08 -9.14 -32.54
CA ASP A 519 -11.09 -9.77 -33.39
C ASP A 519 -12.50 -9.27 -33.03
N PRO A 520 -13.10 -8.42 -33.89
CA PRO A 520 -14.46 -7.92 -33.70
C PRO A 520 -15.50 -9.04 -33.67
N LYS A 521 -15.30 -10.16 -34.38
CA LYS A 521 -16.29 -11.25 -34.45
C LYS A 521 -16.39 -11.97 -33.11
N THR A 522 -15.26 -12.34 -32.52
CA THR A 522 -15.20 -12.93 -31.18
C THR A 522 -15.67 -11.93 -30.12
N ALA A 523 -15.28 -10.66 -30.22
CA ALA A 523 -15.71 -9.62 -29.29
C ALA A 523 -17.24 -9.41 -29.31
N LYS A 524 -17.91 -9.49 -30.47
CA LYS A 524 -19.38 -9.42 -30.56
C LYS A 524 -20.08 -10.61 -29.89
N LYS A 525 -19.44 -11.78 -29.81
CA LYS A 525 -20.01 -13.00 -29.20
C LYS A 525 -19.82 -13.04 -27.68
N PHE A 526 -18.68 -12.58 -27.18
CA PHE A 526 -18.33 -12.66 -25.78
C PHE A 526 -17.90 -11.30 -25.23
N ASP A 527 -18.72 -10.73 -24.35
CA ASP A 527 -18.38 -9.52 -23.61
C ASP A 527 -17.64 -9.88 -22.31
N ASN A 528 -16.42 -9.36 -22.19
CA ASN A 528 -15.55 -9.50 -21.02
C ASN A 528 -15.14 -8.13 -20.45
N GLY A 529 -15.78 -7.05 -20.90
CA GLY A 529 -15.50 -5.68 -20.48
C GLY A 529 -14.16 -5.11 -20.96
N VAL A 530 -13.40 -5.83 -21.81
CA VAL A 530 -12.13 -5.36 -22.36
C VAL A 530 -12.30 -4.78 -23.75
N PHE A 531 -11.79 -3.58 -23.99
CA PHE A 531 -11.94 -2.87 -25.26
C PHE A 531 -10.74 -1.96 -25.54
N TRP A 532 -10.56 -1.61 -26.82
CA TRP A 532 -9.62 -0.58 -27.26
C TRP A 532 -10.33 0.78 -27.37
N ILE A 533 -9.62 1.85 -27.01
CA ILE A 533 -10.07 3.23 -27.19
C ILE A 533 -8.92 4.07 -27.74
N ALA A 534 -9.22 5.02 -28.63
CA ALA A 534 -8.24 5.99 -29.10
C ALA A 534 -7.82 6.93 -27.96
N TRP A 535 -6.55 7.33 -27.91
CA TRP A 535 -6.03 8.26 -26.90
C TRP A 535 -6.80 9.58 -26.89
N GLU A 536 -7.18 10.07 -28.08
CA GLU A 536 -7.94 11.30 -28.24
C GLU A 536 -9.33 11.19 -27.61
N ASP A 537 -9.99 10.05 -27.77
CA ASP A 537 -11.31 9.78 -27.19
C ASP A 537 -11.18 9.59 -25.66
N LEU A 538 -10.14 8.91 -25.19
CA LEU A 538 -9.88 8.79 -23.74
C LEU A 538 -9.70 10.18 -23.10
N CYS A 539 -8.91 11.05 -23.72
CA CYS A 539 -8.72 12.43 -23.25
C CYS A 539 -9.98 13.30 -23.34
N GLN A 540 -11.06 12.82 -23.97
CA GLN A 540 -12.33 13.54 -24.08
C GLN A 540 -13.34 13.06 -23.03
N TYR A 541 -13.38 11.76 -22.72
CA TYR A 541 -14.41 11.15 -21.88
C TYR A 541 -13.95 10.78 -20.46
N TYR A 542 -12.65 10.85 -20.19
CA TYR A 542 -12.08 10.51 -18.88
C TYR A 542 -11.47 11.75 -18.23
N ASP A 543 -11.63 11.87 -16.91
CA ASP A 543 -11.20 13.06 -16.16
C ASP A 543 -9.79 12.94 -15.59
N VAL A 544 -9.35 11.71 -15.33
CA VAL A 544 -8.15 11.47 -14.52
C VAL A 544 -7.44 10.16 -14.89
N ILE A 545 -6.11 10.24 -14.93
CA ILE A 545 -5.22 9.08 -15.00
C ILE A 545 -4.55 8.93 -13.64
N TYR A 546 -4.62 7.72 -13.07
CA TYR A 546 -3.91 7.36 -11.85
C TYR A 546 -2.70 6.52 -12.20
N LEU A 547 -1.55 6.92 -11.67
CA LEU A 547 -0.29 6.22 -11.85
C LEU A 547 0.17 5.68 -10.51
N SER A 548 0.59 4.42 -10.51
CA SER A 548 1.30 3.84 -9.39
C SER A 548 2.69 3.46 -9.86
N TRP A 549 3.72 4.16 -9.37
CA TRP A 549 5.09 4.03 -9.83
C TRP A 549 5.86 3.00 -9.02
N ASN A 550 6.62 2.17 -9.71
CA ASN A 550 7.47 1.17 -9.10
C ASN A 550 8.53 1.84 -8.20
N PRO A 551 8.56 1.58 -6.88
CA PRO A 551 9.56 2.18 -6.00
C PRO A 551 10.99 1.74 -6.34
N ALA A 552 11.18 0.62 -7.04
CA ALA A 552 12.49 0.17 -7.53
C ALA A 552 13.13 1.09 -8.58
N LEU A 553 12.41 2.12 -9.05
CA LEU A 553 12.99 3.22 -9.83
C LEU A 553 14.04 4.03 -9.05
N PHE A 554 13.99 3.97 -7.73
CA PHE A 554 14.85 4.72 -6.83
C PHE A 554 15.82 3.78 -6.12
N LYS A 555 17.04 4.25 -5.90
CA LYS A 555 18.09 3.46 -5.23
C LYS A 555 17.95 3.54 -3.72
N ASP A 556 17.60 4.71 -3.22
CA ASP A 556 17.53 5.01 -1.80
C ASP A 556 16.14 5.51 -1.43
N SER A 557 15.62 5.07 -0.29
CA SER A 557 14.38 5.59 0.30
C SER A 557 14.45 5.60 1.82
N SER A 558 13.82 6.59 2.45
CA SER A 558 13.70 6.71 3.90
C SER A 558 12.39 7.40 4.23
N CYS A 559 11.82 7.10 5.40
CA CYS A 559 10.59 7.71 5.86
C CYS A 559 10.67 8.13 7.32
N ILE A 560 9.83 9.10 7.69
CA ILE A 560 9.59 9.49 9.07
C ILE A 560 8.08 9.44 9.33
N HIS A 561 7.68 8.77 10.42
CA HIS A 561 6.32 8.82 10.93
C HIS A 561 6.20 9.94 11.98
N SER A 562 5.16 10.77 11.88
CA SER A 562 4.99 11.91 12.80
C SER A 562 3.53 12.29 12.95
N SER A 563 3.26 13.12 13.95
CA SER A 563 1.97 13.73 14.20
C SER A 563 2.06 15.25 14.08
N TRP A 564 0.97 15.89 13.68
CA TRP A 564 0.78 17.32 13.75
C TRP A 564 -0.45 17.63 14.59
N ASP A 565 -0.23 18.22 15.76
CA ASP A 565 -1.28 18.59 16.70
C ASP A 565 -2.19 19.69 16.13
N GLY A 566 -3.48 19.40 16.04
CA GLY A 566 -4.51 20.32 15.56
C GLY A 566 -4.65 21.58 16.42
N LYS A 567 -4.15 21.58 17.66
CA LYS A 567 -4.23 22.72 18.58
C LYS A 567 -3.09 23.73 18.41
N GLN A 568 -2.07 23.42 17.61
CA GLN A 568 -0.88 24.26 17.48
C GLN A 568 -0.89 25.16 16.26
N GLY A 569 -0.48 26.42 16.46
CA GLY A 569 -0.35 27.38 15.38
C GLY A 569 -1.70 27.90 14.83
N PRO A 570 -1.68 28.60 13.70
CA PRO A 570 -2.90 29.12 13.11
C PRO A 570 -3.74 28.01 12.48
N VAL A 571 -5.07 28.25 12.40
CA VAL A 571 -6.01 27.43 11.64
C VAL A 571 -5.66 27.41 10.15
N LYS A 572 -5.25 28.55 9.60
CA LYS A 572 -4.77 28.66 8.22
C LYS A 572 -3.34 29.15 8.21
N ASP A 573 -2.52 28.56 7.36
CA ASP A 573 -1.10 28.86 7.19
C ASP A 573 -0.87 30.19 6.43
N VAL A 574 -1.62 31.24 6.78
CA VAL A 574 -1.64 32.53 6.06
C VAL A 574 -0.51 33.45 6.52
N TYR A 575 -0.18 33.43 7.81
CA TYR A 575 0.76 34.39 8.41
C TYR A 575 1.89 33.76 9.22
N SER A 576 1.85 32.44 9.48
CA SER A 576 2.91 31.74 10.19
C SER A 576 2.95 30.25 9.84
N LEU A 577 4.15 29.73 9.59
CA LEU A 577 4.48 28.31 9.45
C LEU A 577 5.31 27.77 10.62
N ALA A 578 5.54 28.59 11.66
CA ALA A 578 6.47 28.28 12.74
C ALA A 578 6.13 26.99 13.52
N ASN A 579 4.85 26.62 13.54
CA ASN A 579 4.32 25.44 14.24
C ASN A 579 4.04 24.26 13.31
N ASN A 580 4.25 24.43 12.00
CA ASN A 580 4.12 23.34 11.05
C ASN A 580 5.30 22.38 11.23
N PRO A 581 5.11 21.06 11.03
CA PRO A 581 6.23 20.14 11.01
C PRO A 581 7.14 20.45 9.82
N GLN A 582 8.44 20.58 10.09
CA GLN A 582 9.44 20.90 9.07
C GLN A 582 10.60 19.92 9.10
N TYR A 583 11.11 19.62 7.92
CA TYR A 583 12.15 18.62 7.70
C TYR A 583 13.26 19.19 6.81
N LYS A 584 14.50 18.82 7.13
CA LYS A 584 15.65 19.09 6.27
C LYS A 584 15.82 17.91 5.32
N LEU A 585 15.96 18.21 4.04
CA LEU A 585 16.32 17.24 3.00
C LEU A 585 17.55 17.75 2.26
N GLU A 586 18.67 17.04 2.39
CA GLU A 586 19.93 17.35 1.72
C GLU A 586 20.24 16.26 0.69
N VAL A 587 20.43 16.64 -0.58
CA VAL A 587 20.55 15.71 -1.71
C VAL A 587 21.87 15.95 -2.42
N GLN A 588 22.62 14.87 -2.65
CA GLN A 588 23.86 14.90 -3.42
C GLN A 588 23.57 14.64 -4.90
N CYS A 589 23.38 15.71 -5.68
CA CYS A 589 23.04 15.62 -7.09
C CYS A 589 24.29 15.36 -7.96
N PRO A 590 24.30 14.30 -8.80
CA PRO A 590 25.40 14.04 -9.73
C PRO A 590 25.33 14.97 -10.95
N THR A 591 26.39 14.97 -11.77
CA THR A 591 26.52 15.83 -12.97
C THR A 591 25.41 15.63 -14.02
N GLY A 592 24.78 14.45 -14.06
CA GLY A 592 23.65 14.15 -14.96
C GLY A 592 22.27 14.59 -14.44
N GLY A 593 22.21 15.24 -13.26
CA GLY A 593 20.96 15.56 -12.58
C GLY A 593 20.38 14.40 -11.75
N ALA A 594 19.35 14.69 -10.98
CA ALA A 594 18.65 13.70 -10.15
C ALA A 594 17.14 13.97 -10.09
N ALA A 595 16.37 12.89 -9.88
CA ALA A 595 14.97 12.97 -9.51
C ALA A 595 14.83 12.59 -8.03
N VAL A 596 14.13 13.43 -7.28
CA VAL A 596 13.83 13.20 -5.85
C VAL A 596 12.34 13.40 -5.65
N TRP A 597 11.68 12.37 -5.13
CA TRP A 597 10.25 12.39 -4.88
C TRP A 597 9.98 12.31 -3.39
N VAL A 598 8.99 13.07 -2.92
CA VAL A 598 8.57 13.07 -1.52
C VAL A 598 7.08 12.78 -1.46
N LEU A 599 6.73 11.65 -0.85
CA LEU A 599 5.36 11.20 -0.66
C LEU A 599 4.93 11.52 0.78
N LEU A 600 3.95 12.41 0.92
CA LEU A 600 3.22 12.63 2.15
C LEU A 600 1.99 11.70 2.17
N THR A 601 1.90 10.86 3.19
CA THR A 601 0.78 9.93 3.42
C THR A 601 0.13 10.24 4.75
N ARG A 602 -1.08 10.80 4.75
CA ARG A 602 -1.90 10.92 5.96
C ARG A 602 -2.42 9.56 6.36
N HIS A 603 -2.41 9.28 7.67
CA HIS A 603 -2.91 8.04 8.22
C HIS A 603 -4.43 8.11 8.36
N ILE A 604 -5.10 7.04 7.94
CA ILE A 604 -6.54 6.88 8.05
C ILE A 604 -6.83 5.86 9.15
N THR A 605 -7.73 6.20 10.06
CA THR A 605 -8.15 5.34 11.18
C THR A 605 -9.67 5.12 11.25
N ASP A 606 -10.43 5.83 10.42
CA ASP A 606 -11.90 5.81 10.42
C ASP A 606 -12.41 5.85 8.98
N LYS A 607 -13.41 5.02 8.65
CA LYS A 607 -14.06 4.98 7.35
C LYS A 607 -14.80 6.28 7.02
N ASP A 608 -15.28 7.01 8.04
CA ASP A 608 -15.99 8.27 7.87
C ASP A 608 -15.10 9.37 7.28
N ASP A 609 -13.78 9.20 7.36
CA ASP A 609 -12.80 10.07 6.71
C ASP A 609 -13.03 10.15 5.19
N PHE A 610 -13.36 9.01 4.57
CA PHE A 610 -13.67 8.94 3.14
C PHE A 610 -15.04 9.55 2.82
N ALA A 611 -16.01 9.39 3.72
CA ALA A 611 -17.36 9.91 3.52
C ALA A 611 -17.43 11.45 3.66
N GLN A 612 -16.67 12.01 4.60
CA GLN A 612 -16.70 13.45 4.90
C GLN A 612 -15.64 14.24 4.11
N ASN A 613 -14.47 13.64 3.88
CA ASN A 613 -13.39 14.13 3.01
C ASN A 613 -12.97 15.60 3.25
N ARG A 614 -12.83 15.98 4.53
CA ARG A 614 -12.64 17.39 4.98
C ARG A 614 -11.17 17.81 5.13
N GLU A 615 -10.25 16.86 5.24
CA GLU A 615 -8.85 17.13 5.58
C GLU A 615 -8.01 17.30 4.31
N PHE A 616 -7.65 18.55 4.00
CA PHE A 616 -6.79 18.86 2.85
C PHE A 616 -5.34 19.03 3.29
N ILE A 617 -4.46 18.17 2.78
CA ILE A 617 -3.03 18.17 3.09
C ILE A 617 -2.20 18.61 1.89
N THR A 618 -0.99 19.10 2.16
CA THR A 618 0.02 19.33 1.12
C THR A 618 1.44 19.34 1.70
N LEU A 619 2.43 19.37 0.81
CA LEU A 619 3.82 19.59 1.15
C LEU A 619 4.32 20.84 0.41
N VAL A 620 4.88 21.78 1.17
CA VAL A 620 5.50 22.98 0.63
C VAL A 620 7.02 22.84 0.72
N VAL A 621 7.74 23.18 -0.34
CA VAL A 621 9.20 23.05 -0.41
C VAL A 621 9.83 24.42 -0.50
N TYR A 622 10.85 24.67 0.33
CA TYR A 622 11.64 25.89 0.33
C TYR A 622 13.13 25.59 0.12
N LYS A 623 13.88 26.58 -0.37
CA LYS A 623 15.35 26.56 -0.45
C LYS A 623 15.94 27.51 0.61
N THR A 624 15.91 27.09 1.87
CA THR A 624 16.44 27.86 3.01
C THR A 624 17.63 27.18 3.68
N ASP A 625 18.38 26.36 2.93
CA ASP A 625 19.53 25.59 3.44
C ASP A 625 19.21 24.73 4.67
N GLY A 626 17.96 24.26 4.78
CA GLY A 626 17.49 23.45 5.91
C GLY A 626 17.15 24.25 7.17
N LYS A 627 17.12 25.59 7.08
CA LYS A 627 16.66 26.47 8.16
C LYS A 627 15.13 26.50 8.22
N LYS A 628 14.63 26.64 9.44
CA LYS A 628 13.20 26.73 9.73
C LYS A 628 12.56 27.91 9.01
N VAL A 629 11.39 27.67 8.40
CA VAL A 629 10.60 28.67 7.68
C VAL A 629 9.50 29.18 8.60
N TYR A 630 9.43 30.49 8.80
CA TYR A 630 8.45 31.10 9.70
C TYR A 630 7.30 31.77 8.93
N TYR A 631 7.57 32.33 7.76
CA TYR A 631 6.56 33.02 6.93
C TYR A 631 6.27 32.22 5.65
N PRO A 632 4.99 32.09 5.25
CA PRO A 632 4.63 31.32 4.04
C PRO A 632 5.21 31.86 2.73
N ALA A 633 5.29 33.18 2.60
CA ALA A 633 5.68 33.86 1.36
C ALA A 633 7.08 34.49 1.41
N ASP A 634 7.82 34.31 2.50
CA ASP A 634 9.12 34.95 2.70
C ASP A 634 10.12 34.00 3.40
N PRO A 635 11.04 33.37 2.63
CA PRO A 635 11.18 33.49 1.18
C PRO A 635 10.00 32.83 0.42
N PRO A 636 9.78 33.14 -0.86
CA PRO A 636 8.76 32.47 -1.65
C PRO A 636 9.04 30.96 -1.74
N PRO A 637 7.99 30.11 -1.75
CA PRO A 637 8.15 28.67 -1.85
C PRO A 637 8.78 28.28 -3.19
N TYR A 638 9.68 27.30 -3.14
CA TYR A 638 10.24 26.66 -4.34
C TYR A 638 9.20 25.78 -5.03
N ILE A 639 8.38 25.07 -4.24
CA ILE A 639 7.17 24.35 -4.70
C ILE A 639 6.08 24.64 -3.67
N ASP A 640 5.00 25.30 -4.09
CA ASP A 640 3.76 25.40 -3.30
C ASP A 640 2.82 24.28 -3.73
N GLY A 641 2.67 23.29 -2.87
CA GLY A 641 1.88 22.13 -3.19
C GLY A 641 0.38 22.44 -3.24
N ILE A 642 -0.30 21.83 -4.21
CA ILE A 642 -1.76 21.85 -4.27
C ILE A 642 -2.29 21.11 -3.04
N ARG A 643 -3.26 21.72 -2.36
CA ARG A 643 -3.92 21.14 -1.19
C ARG A 643 -5.00 20.19 -1.67
N ILE A 644 -4.87 18.91 -1.32
CA ILE A 644 -5.78 17.84 -1.75
C ILE A 644 -6.31 17.08 -0.55
N ASN A 645 -7.52 16.55 -0.68
CA ASN A 645 -8.18 15.76 0.36
C ASN A 645 -7.95 14.24 0.23
N SER A 646 -7.18 13.83 -0.78
CA SER A 646 -6.61 12.48 -0.84
C SER A 646 -5.58 12.25 0.28
N PRO A 647 -5.49 11.04 0.86
CA PRO A 647 -4.49 10.73 1.87
C PRO A 647 -3.04 10.79 1.35
N HIS A 648 -2.84 10.75 0.02
CA HIS A 648 -1.51 10.72 -0.59
C HIS A 648 -1.26 11.97 -1.43
N TYR A 649 -0.20 12.72 -1.08
CA TYR A 649 0.31 13.85 -1.86
C TYR A 649 1.77 13.59 -2.27
N LEU A 650 2.03 13.58 -3.59
CA LEU A 650 3.36 13.35 -4.15
C LEU A 650 3.97 14.67 -4.64
N THR A 651 5.12 15.03 -4.09
CA THR A 651 5.96 16.13 -4.59
C THR A 651 7.12 15.57 -5.41
N LYS A 652 7.33 16.10 -6.62
CA LYS A 652 8.42 15.68 -7.51
C LYS A 652 9.40 16.83 -7.74
N MET A 653 10.65 16.63 -7.35
CA MET A 653 11.74 17.57 -7.57
C MET A 653 12.69 17.03 -8.64
N ARG A 654 12.99 17.87 -9.63
CA ARG A 654 14.00 17.59 -10.67
C ARG A 654 15.19 18.51 -10.45
N LEU A 655 16.35 17.92 -10.17
CA LEU A 655 17.62 18.62 -9.99
C LEU A 655 18.41 18.55 -11.29
N THR A 656 18.80 19.70 -11.82
CA THR A 656 19.53 19.82 -13.10
C THR A 656 21.00 20.17 -12.92
N SER A 657 21.38 20.78 -11.80
CA SER A 657 22.77 21.13 -11.49
C SER A 657 23.39 20.14 -10.50
N ALA A 658 24.67 19.82 -10.76
CA ALA A 658 25.47 19.01 -9.85
C ALA A 658 25.71 19.71 -8.51
N GLY A 659 25.97 18.93 -7.48
CA GLY A 659 26.33 19.43 -6.14
C GLY A 659 25.29 19.13 -5.08
N THR A 660 25.47 19.72 -3.92
CA THR A 660 24.59 19.52 -2.76
C THR A 660 23.43 20.49 -2.81
N HIS A 661 22.20 19.97 -2.79
CA HIS A 661 20.97 20.76 -2.73
C HIS A 661 20.28 20.53 -1.41
N THR A 662 20.01 21.60 -0.68
CA THR A 662 19.36 21.52 0.63
C THR A 662 17.99 22.19 0.58
N PHE A 663 16.97 21.44 0.97
CA PHE A 663 15.58 21.84 1.00
C PHE A 663 15.02 21.81 2.41
N THR A 664 14.04 22.68 2.66
CA THR A 664 13.18 22.63 3.82
C THR A 664 11.78 22.21 3.37
N LEU A 665 11.33 21.06 3.88
CA LEU A 665 10.01 20.51 3.57
C LEU A 665 9.06 20.88 4.71
N VAL A 666 7.92 21.50 4.39
CA VAL A 666 6.92 21.91 5.36
C VAL A 666 5.63 21.15 5.09
N VAL A 667 5.18 20.37 6.07
CA VAL A 667 3.86 19.73 6.02
C VAL A 667 2.82 20.79 6.34
N SER A 668 1.79 20.91 5.48
CA SER A 668 0.78 21.97 5.58
C SER A 668 -0.62 21.41 5.36
N GLN A 669 -1.62 22.12 5.90
CA GLN A 669 -3.04 21.85 5.74
C GLN A 669 -3.74 23.12 5.24
N TYR A 670 -4.87 22.95 4.55
CA TYR A 670 -5.71 24.11 4.18
C TYR A 670 -6.37 24.75 5.42
N GLU A 671 -7.01 23.92 6.25
CA GLU A 671 -7.64 24.31 7.51
C GLU A 671 -7.31 23.28 8.59
N LYS A 672 -6.50 23.68 9.55
CA LYS A 672 -6.16 22.85 10.70
C LYS A 672 -7.33 22.81 11.66
N GLN A 673 -8.07 21.71 11.61
CA GLN A 673 -9.18 21.42 12.52
C GLN A 673 -8.84 20.26 13.45
N ASN A 674 -8.12 19.26 12.94
CA ASN A 674 -7.82 18.02 13.65
C ASN A 674 -6.32 17.72 13.68
N THR A 675 -5.92 16.93 14.68
CA THR A 675 -4.58 16.33 14.71
C THR A 675 -4.46 15.33 13.58
N ILE A 676 -3.41 15.45 12.76
CA ILE A 676 -3.11 14.45 11.72
C ILE A 676 -1.90 13.64 12.08
N ASN A 677 -1.99 12.34 11.84
CA ASN A 677 -0.84 11.44 11.83
C ASN A 677 -0.46 11.19 10.37
N TYR A 678 0.84 11.14 10.08
CA TYR A 678 1.30 10.98 8.71
C TYR A 678 2.67 10.30 8.63
N THR A 679 2.97 9.82 7.43
CA THR A 679 4.27 9.33 7.00
C THR A 679 4.80 10.27 5.91
N LEU A 680 6.02 10.77 6.06
CA LEU A 680 6.72 11.49 5.01
C LEU A 680 7.87 10.62 4.50
N ARG A 681 7.81 10.20 3.23
CA ARG A 681 8.77 9.27 2.62
C ARG A 681 9.49 9.92 1.44
N VAL A 682 10.81 9.86 1.44
CA VAL A 682 11.68 10.36 0.36
C VAL A 682 12.14 9.18 -0.49
N TYR A 683 12.10 9.34 -1.80
CA TYR A 683 12.64 8.44 -2.81
C TYR A 683 13.66 9.19 -3.66
N SER A 684 14.85 8.63 -3.83
CA SER A 684 15.93 9.30 -4.55
C SER A 684 16.76 8.34 -5.40
N GLY A 685 17.16 8.80 -6.58
CA GLY A 685 18.14 8.11 -7.43
C GLY A 685 19.59 8.31 -6.97
N CYS A 686 19.81 9.13 -5.93
CA CYS A 686 21.11 9.51 -5.40
C CYS A 686 21.09 9.61 -3.87
N LYS A 687 22.28 9.65 -3.25
CA LYS A 687 22.41 9.74 -1.80
C LYS A 687 21.76 11.02 -1.26
N PHE A 688 21.08 10.89 -0.12
CA PHE A 688 20.47 12.01 0.56
C PHE A 688 20.52 11.83 2.09
N SER A 689 20.35 12.93 2.81
CA SER A 689 20.09 12.98 4.25
C SER A 689 18.72 13.59 4.47
N PHE A 690 17.92 12.97 5.35
CA PHE A 690 16.55 13.39 5.64
C PHE A 690 16.30 13.30 7.14
N SER A 691 15.91 14.43 7.75
CA SER A 691 15.67 14.51 9.20
C SER A 691 14.62 15.57 9.53
N LYS A 692 14.00 15.46 10.71
CA LYS A 692 13.28 16.59 11.32
C LYS A 692 14.26 17.76 11.52
N ILE A 693 13.80 19.00 11.34
CA ILE A 693 14.61 20.17 11.72
C ILE A 693 14.65 20.21 13.25
N PRO A 694 15.84 20.10 13.87
CA PRO A 694 15.94 20.10 15.32
C PRO A 694 15.53 21.46 15.88
N ASN A 695 14.88 21.46 17.04
CA ASN A 695 14.71 22.67 17.84
C ASN A 695 15.96 22.82 18.72
N PRO A 696 16.84 23.81 18.46
CA PRO A 696 18.06 23.97 19.24
C PRO A 696 17.79 24.50 20.66
N PHE A 697 16.61 25.08 20.92
CA PHE A 697 16.33 25.78 22.16
C PHE A 697 15.89 24.84 23.29
N THR A 698 16.64 24.84 24.39
CA THR A 698 16.37 24.04 25.59
C THR A 698 15.61 24.79 26.67
N GLN A 699 15.60 26.12 26.61
CA GLN A 699 14.92 27.01 27.55
C GLN A 699 13.87 27.80 26.78
N THR A 700 12.62 27.76 27.25
CA THR A 700 11.52 28.54 26.66
C THR A 700 10.73 29.25 27.75
N LYS A 701 10.30 30.48 27.45
CA LYS A 701 9.44 31.27 28.34
C LYS A 701 8.38 32.00 27.52
N ARG A 702 7.12 31.72 27.83
CA ARG A 702 5.97 32.47 27.30
C ARG A 702 5.55 33.55 28.29
N ILE A 703 5.29 34.74 27.78
CA ILE A 703 4.65 35.85 28.48
C ILE A 703 3.30 36.17 27.80
N ASN A 704 2.26 36.33 28.61
CA ASN A 704 0.94 36.76 28.16
C ASN A 704 0.80 38.25 28.50
N GLY A 705 0.88 39.11 27.49
CA GLY A 705 0.80 40.56 27.65
C GLY A 705 -0.42 41.16 26.96
N GLN A 706 -0.59 42.48 27.09
CA GLN A 706 -1.63 43.22 26.38
C GLN A 706 -1.19 44.66 26.07
N TRP A 707 -1.65 45.18 24.93
CA TRP A 707 -1.66 46.62 24.65
C TRP A 707 -3.03 47.17 25.07
N LYS A 708 -3.06 48.10 26.02
CA LYS A 708 -4.32 48.67 26.55
C LYS A 708 -4.12 50.10 27.02
N GLY A 709 -4.99 51.01 26.58
CA GLY A 709 -4.94 52.42 26.94
C GLY A 709 -3.57 53.04 26.62
N PRO A 710 -2.87 53.64 27.60
CA PRO A 710 -1.56 54.25 27.36
C PRO A 710 -0.51 53.28 26.80
N SER A 711 -0.59 51.98 27.11
CA SER A 711 0.40 51.01 26.64
C SER A 711 0.22 50.58 25.18
N ALA A 712 -0.84 51.01 24.50
CA ALA A 712 -1.01 50.89 23.06
C ALA A 712 -0.28 52.03 22.33
N GLY A 713 1.03 52.13 22.53
CA GLY A 713 1.85 53.28 22.14
C GLY A 713 2.23 53.35 20.66
N GLY A 714 2.08 52.25 19.91
CA GLY A 714 2.48 52.16 18.50
C GLY A 714 4.00 52.02 18.32
N CYS A 715 4.45 51.98 17.06
CA CYS A 715 5.87 51.79 16.72
C CYS A 715 6.74 53.03 17.02
N GLY A 716 8.06 52.90 16.87
CA GLY A 716 9.04 53.96 17.15
C GLY A 716 8.87 55.26 16.35
N ASN A 717 8.03 55.26 15.31
CA ASN A 717 7.65 56.48 14.57
C ASN A 717 6.81 57.44 15.44
N TYR A 718 6.16 56.94 16.49
CA TYR A 718 5.28 57.72 17.38
C TYR A 718 5.95 57.97 18.73
N LYS A 719 7.01 58.79 18.75
CA LYS A 719 7.90 58.98 19.92
C LYS A 719 7.17 59.31 21.23
N ASP A 720 6.11 60.12 21.16
CA ASP A 720 5.38 60.57 22.35
C ASP A 720 4.58 59.45 23.04
N SER A 721 4.02 58.54 22.25
CA SER A 721 3.24 57.41 22.76
C SER A 721 4.09 56.14 22.91
N TYR A 722 5.14 55.96 22.12
CA TYR A 722 5.99 54.77 22.09
C TYR A 722 6.60 54.42 23.46
N LYS A 723 7.02 55.43 24.23
CA LYS A 723 7.60 55.27 25.57
C LYS A 723 6.68 54.58 26.58
N HIS A 724 5.37 54.52 26.29
CA HIS A 724 4.39 53.90 27.16
C HIS A 724 4.14 52.42 26.83
N ASN A 725 4.68 51.89 25.73
CA ASN A 725 4.54 50.47 25.38
C ASN A 725 5.06 49.56 26.51
N PRO A 726 4.56 48.31 26.61
CA PRO A 726 5.08 47.34 27.57
C PRO A 726 6.57 47.09 27.36
N ILE A 727 7.31 46.87 28.45
CA ILE A 727 8.75 46.60 28.40
C ILE A 727 9.05 45.34 29.20
N TYR A 728 9.65 44.35 28.54
CA TYR A 728 10.08 43.11 29.17
C TYR A 728 11.60 43.04 29.15
N GLN A 729 12.21 42.99 30.33
CA GLN A 729 13.64 42.78 30.44
C GLN A 729 13.97 41.30 30.47
N ILE A 730 14.89 40.89 29.61
CA ILE A 730 15.47 39.56 29.60
C ILE A 730 16.91 39.63 30.14
N ASN A 731 17.24 38.68 31.00
CA ASN A 731 18.60 38.44 31.47
C ASN A 731 19.11 37.13 30.87
N LEU A 732 20.09 37.23 29.99
CA LEU A 732 20.75 36.10 29.36
C LEU A 732 22.06 35.81 30.11
N GLU A 733 22.08 34.71 30.88
CA GLU A 733 23.21 34.40 31.78
C GLU A 733 24.49 34.02 31.02
N ARG A 734 24.36 33.47 29.80
CA ARG A 734 25.47 33.01 28.96
C ARG A 734 25.20 33.36 27.49
N PRO A 735 26.24 33.71 26.71
CA PRO A 735 26.04 34.01 25.30
C PRO A 735 25.51 32.79 24.54
N GLY A 736 24.65 33.02 23.55
CA GLY A 736 24.08 31.93 22.75
C GLY A 736 22.94 32.38 21.84
N PRO A 737 22.35 31.45 21.08
CA PRO A 737 21.23 31.76 20.21
C PRO A 737 19.98 32.17 21.00
N LEU A 738 19.21 33.09 20.42
CA LEU A 738 17.97 33.62 20.97
C LEU A 738 16.92 33.74 19.86
N LEU A 739 15.77 33.11 20.07
CA LEU A 739 14.56 33.31 19.29
C LEU A 739 13.53 34.07 20.13
N VAL A 740 12.98 35.13 19.56
CA VAL A 740 11.86 35.88 20.12
C VAL A 740 10.71 35.85 19.11
N GLU A 741 9.54 35.39 19.54
CA GLU A 741 8.32 35.39 18.72
C GLU A 741 7.24 36.25 19.39
N LEU A 742 6.59 37.12 18.61
CA LEU A 742 5.45 37.90 19.05
C LEU A 742 4.21 37.48 18.25
N ARG A 743 3.14 37.10 18.96
CA ARG A 743 1.83 36.76 18.39
C ARG A 743 0.78 37.71 18.95
N GLY A 744 0.09 38.44 18.09
CA GLY A 744 -0.99 39.36 18.44
C GLY A 744 -2.24 39.15 17.60
N SER A 745 -3.18 40.10 17.69
CA SER A 745 -4.37 40.10 16.83
C SER A 745 -3.99 40.16 15.34
N ARG A 746 -4.65 39.35 14.50
CA ARG A 746 -4.47 39.35 13.04
C ARG A 746 -4.88 40.67 12.38
N GLN A 747 -5.63 41.51 13.09
CA GLN A 747 -6.06 42.83 12.61
C GLN A 747 -4.94 43.88 12.65
N TYR A 748 -3.88 43.62 13.40
CA TYR A 748 -2.79 44.59 13.61
C TYR A 748 -1.48 44.04 13.06
N SER A 749 -0.73 44.93 12.40
CA SER A 749 0.67 44.67 12.11
C SER A 749 1.47 44.84 13.39
N VAL A 750 2.16 43.79 13.82
CA VAL A 750 2.91 43.74 15.08
C VAL A 750 4.41 43.69 14.81
N GLY A 751 5.18 44.21 15.75
CA GLY A 751 6.64 44.27 15.73
C GLY A 751 7.19 44.31 17.14
N PHE A 752 8.49 44.15 17.30
CA PHE A 752 9.15 44.46 18.57
C PHE A 752 10.57 44.95 18.35
N GLU A 753 11.08 45.64 19.37
CA GLU A 753 12.44 46.12 19.42
C GLU A 753 13.16 45.55 20.64
N MET A 754 14.38 45.08 20.44
CA MET A 754 15.28 44.61 21.48
C MET A 754 16.42 45.62 21.65
N VAL A 755 16.54 46.19 22.85
CA VAL A 755 17.53 47.21 23.20
C VAL A 755 18.47 46.65 24.26
N THR A 756 19.77 46.79 24.05
CA THR A 756 20.78 46.37 25.02
C THR A 756 20.81 47.35 26.20
N VAL A 757 20.73 46.82 27.42
CA VAL A 757 20.88 47.59 28.66
C VAL A 757 22.30 47.46 29.19
N SER A 758 22.81 46.24 29.26
CA SER A 758 24.19 45.95 29.65
C SER A 758 24.65 44.63 29.05
N MET A 759 25.95 44.49 28.81
CA MET A 759 26.57 43.24 28.38
C MET A 759 27.63 42.83 29.40
N VAL A 760 27.84 41.51 29.54
CA VAL A 760 28.86 40.93 30.42
C VAL A 760 30.00 40.38 29.56
N GLY A 761 31.22 40.89 29.80
CA GLY A 761 32.42 40.48 29.05
C GLY A 761 32.70 41.33 27.79
N ASP A 762 33.67 40.90 26.98
CA ASP A 762 33.98 41.52 25.69
C ASP A 762 32.89 41.14 24.67
N PRO A 763 32.09 42.10 24.18
CA PRO A 763 30.90 41.81 23.40
C PRO A 763 31.21 41.41 21.94
N GLY A 764 32.46 41.57 21.49
CA GLY A 764 32.92 41.16 20.17
C GLY A 764 32.15 41.82 19.00
N PRO A 765 32.33 41.33 17.76
CA PRO A 765 31.68 41.91 16.58
C PRO A 765 30.16 41.66 16.50
N ALA A 766 29.61 40.79 17.35
CA ALA A 766 28.18 40.48 17.40
C ALA A 766 27.39 41.41 18.36
N ALA A 767 28.05 42.37 19.00
CA ALA A 767 27.43 43.37 19.84
C ALA A 767 26.46 44.25 19.04
N PHE A 768 25.28 44.52 19.59
CA PHE A 768 24.34 45.50 19.04
C PHE A 768 23.76 46.38 20.14
N GLN A 769 23.46 47.63 19.81
CA GLN A 769 22.72 48.52 20.71
C GLN A 769 21.21 48.29 20.60
N LYS A 770 20.74 48.04 19.38
CA LYS A 770 19.32 47.84 19.08
C LYS A 770 19.15 46.84 17.94
N LYS A 771 18.14 45.97 18.05
CA LYS A 771 17.69 45.04 17.01
C LYS A 771 16.17 45.06 16.93
N ASN A 772 15.60 44.77 15.77
CA ASN A 772 14.14 44.75 15.57
C ASN A 772 13.71 43.42 14.93
N SER A 773 12.41 43.14 14.98
CA SER A 773 11.78 41.98 14.35
C SER A 773 11.69 42.05 12.81
N GLY A 774 12.28 43.07 12.17
CA GLY A 774 12.08 43.41 10.77
C GLY A 774 10.75 44.14 10.52
N ASP A 775 10.18 43.95 9.34
CA ASP A 775 8.92 44.57 8.93
C ASP A 775 7.76 44.19 9.87
N TYR A 776 6.88 45.15 10.13
CA TYR A 776 5.65 44.90 10.90
C TYR A 776 4.70 44.02 10.09
N ARG A 777 4.25 42.92 10.68
CA ARG A 777 3.44 41.89 9.99
C ARG A 777 2.18 41.56 10.76
N CYS A 778 1.11 41.23 10.04
CA CYS A 778 -0.19 40.96 10.64
C CYS A 778 -0.13 39.77 11.60
N GLY A 779 -0.41 40.00 12.88
CA GLY A 779 -0.59 38.99 13.91
C GLY A 779 0.65 38.17 14.33
N PHE A 780 1.74 38.14 13.57
CA PHE A 780 2.95 37.39 13.91
C PHE A 780 4.22 38.04 13.37
N CYS A 781 5.24 38.15 14.22
CA CYS A 781 6.61 38.42 13.82
C CYS A 781 7.60 37.67 14.71
N TYR A 782 8.83 37.52 14.24
CA TYR A 782 9.88 36.83 14.99
C TYR A 782 11.25 37.49 14.76
N MET A 783 12.20 37.16 15.62
CA MET A 783 13.61 37.46 15.47
C MET A 783 14.40 36.24 15.92
N ASP A 784 15.14 35.63 14.99
CA ASP A 784 16.00 34.47 15.23
C ASP A 784 17.47 34.92 15.09
N VAL A 785 18.25 34.80 16.17
CA VAL A 785 19.63 35.28 16.23
C VAL A 785 20.53 34.17 16.72
N ASP A 786 21.51 33.78 15.89
CA ASP A 786 22.44 32.67 16.19
C ASP A 786 23.35 32.95 17.41
N TYR A 787 23.61 34.23 17.71
CA TYR A 787 24.46 34.65 18.83
C TYR A 787 24.02 35.98 19.43
N VAL A 788 23.68 35.96 20.72
CA VAL A 788 23.44 37.14 21.56
C VAL A 788 24.41 37.08 22.75
N PRO A 789 25.17 38.15 23.05
CA PRO A 789 26.04 38.19 24.22
C PRO A 789 25.28 37.96 25.54
N ALA A 790 25.99 37.58 26.60
CA ALA A 790 25.40 37.56 27.94
C ALA A 790 25.12 39.00 28.39
N GLY A 791 23.98 39.24 29.03
CA GLY A 791 23.59 40.59 29.43
C GLY A 791 22.10 40.80 29.68
N LEU A 792 21.76 42.07 29.91
CA LEU A 792 20.39 42.54 30.09
C LEU A 792 19.91 43.23 28.81
N TYR A 793 18.72 42.84 28.36
CA TYR A 793 18.10 43.38 27.17
C TYR A 793 16.63 43.69 27.42
N ASN A 794 16.15 44.84 26.94
CA ASN A 794 14.75 45.22 27.00
C ASN A 794 14.08 44.90 25.68
N VAL A 795 12.97 44.15 25.72
CA VAL A 795 12.14 43.81 24.56
C VAL A 795 10.81 44.56 24.67
N ILE A 796 10.52 45.35 23.65
CA ILE A 796 9.39 46.28 23.60
C ILE A 796 8.46 45.83 22.48
N PRO A 797 7.41 45.04 22.78
CA PRO A 797 6.42 44.64 21.80
C PRO A 797 5.47 45.79 21.46
N THR A 798 5.19 45.97 20.18
CA THR A 798 4.43 47.11 19.66
C THR A 798 3.48 46.69 18.55
N THR A 799 2.42 47.48 18.37
CA THR A 799 1.64 47.54 17.14
C THR A 799 2.22 48.60 16.21
N PHE A 800 1.90 48.55 14.91
CA PHE A 800 2.37 49.56 13.96
C PHE A 800 1.79 50.94 14.28
N LEU A 801 0.47 51.03 14.49
CA LEU A 801 -0.22 52.26 14.84
C LEU A 801 -0.54 52.31 16.35
N PRO A 802 -0.55 53.50 16.98
CA PRO A 802 -1.02 53.69 18.35
C PRO A 802 -2.52 53.37 18.49
N LYS A 803 -2.98 53.18 19.74
CA LYS A 803 -4.39 52.89 20.10
C LYS A 803 -4.94 51.57 19.55
N GLN A 804 -4.09 50.69 19.03
CA GLN A 804 -4.44 49.32 18.68
C GLN A 804 -4.32 48.45 19.93
N GLU A 805 -5.46 48.07 20.50
CA GLU A 805 -5.54 47.37 21.78
C GLU A 805 -5.83 45.88 21.59
N GLY A 806 -5.20 45.04 22.41
CA GLY A 806 -5.45 43.60 22.39
C GLY A 806 -4.40 42.79 23.14
N PRO A 807 -4.69 41.51 23.39
CA PRO A 807 -3.73 40.60 24.00
C PRO A 807 -2.62 40.20 23.01
N PHE A 808 -1.47 39.83 23.55
CA PHE A 808 -0.39 39.21 22.80
C PHE A 808 0.34 38.12 23.60
N PHE A 809 1.00 37.22 22.88
CA PHE A 809 1.95 36.26 23.41
C PHE A 809 3.35 36.64 22.96
N LEU A 810 4.29 36.72 23.91
CA LEU A 810 5.70 36.96 23.65
C LEU A 810 6.48 35.74 24.14
N ASP A 811 7.01 34.97 23.19
CA ASP A 811 7.76 33.74 23.44
C ASP A 811 9.25 34.00 23.29
N PHE A 812 10.03 33.59 24.28
CA PHE A 812 11.48 33.60 24.27
C PHE A 812 12.00 32.17 24.27
N ALA A 813 12.96 31.87 23.41
CA ALA A 813 13.62 30.57 23.36
C ALA A 813 15.15 30.75 23.26
N SER A 814 15.91 30.05 24.10
CA SER A 814 17.37 30.10 24.10
C SER A 814 17.96 28.74 24.51
N THR A 815 19.24 28.53 24.20
CA THR A 815 20.04 27.44 24.78
C THR A 815 20.56 27.79 26.18
N SER A 816 20.64 29.08 26.50
CA SER A 816 21.07 29.58 27.80
C SER A 816 19.90 29.81 28.75
N PRO A 817 20.07 29.63 30.08
CA PRO A 817 19.09 30.07 31.07
C PRO A 817 18.73 31.54 30.84
N LEU A 818 17.44 31.82 30.78
CA LEU A 818 16.91 33.15 30.57
C LEU A 818 15.88 33.48 31.66
N LYS A 819 15.98 34.68 32.23
CA LYS A 819 14.98 35.23 33.17
C LYS A 819 14.28 36.40 32.50
N VAL A 820 12.96 36.46 32.61
CA VAL A 820 12.14 37.53 32.02
C VAL A 820 11.36 38.22 33.13
N SER A 821 11.47 39.55 33.21
CA SER A 821 10.72 40.40 34.12
C SER A 821 10.01 41.52 33.35
N GLN A 822 8.75 41.77 33.66
CA GLN A 822 8.04 42.93 33.14
C GLN A 822 8.48 44.17 33.91
N LEU A 823 9.01 45.18 33.19
CA LEU A 823 9.37 46.48 33.76
C LEU A 823 8.22 47.48 33.66
N GLN A 824 7.41 47.37 32.61
CA GLN A 824 6.30 48.26 32.30
C GLN A 824 5.15 47.51 31.63
#